data_AF-A0A353ETR2-F1
#
_entry.id   AF-A0A353ETR2-F1
#
_cell.length_a   1.000
_cell.length_b   1.000
_cell.length_c   1.000
_cell.angle_alpha   90.00
_cell.angle_beta   90.00
_cell.angle_gamma   90.00
#
_symmetry.space_group_name_H-M   'P 1'
#
loop_
_entity.id
_entity.type
_entity.pdbx_description
1 polymer ?
#
loop_
_entity_poly.entity_id
_entity_poly.type
_entity_poly.pdbx_seq_one_letter_code
_entity_poly.pdbx_strand_id
1 'polypeptide(L)'
;MALSDENTFIKAYQELEQAANGLKPEGKDYPILEVVVGPNPGIWFSLNQPGDITLGRANINAILLEDNSVSRSHAILRFQNGTVTVRDIGSRNGTYVNQKKILSETGLNHLDTVKVGIYTLRLLQTPVEHNYEEASVEEEKTPHPKIVEPEKTELETPPETQSPEVPGDTAAFVAEPGAEAELPVPAEVGTTAPQPKRGSGVAWLLGFLVVVLAGVAIYQYRGPIVAKINRLLTSPHKETKPIKNQVHIVSTQTPPVTDKKVSVLIEASSQPVPARVFYEGKEIGTTPFQVSILANIQAPTQFTAEYLLEEIGETVKEKKTVQFNAQDELAKVEFGTLLGAIKLDALPKHGNLYLEGAFEYENFQPKPLKIQNVAFGKPIYVPLGKYVVELREMQSVSGTTGTLPRIKYRREFVLNNQNREYVLNVKDEELASFPATLTSEPSGADVLIDGKKVGDTPFKGNLPLGQHKLTLRKEGFEDKIDTLNMDVNIPYSANFTLGTTPAGNYVNLGRNAINKGQYNQAIEHLIEALKRNPDKQELGQIHYLLGQSFLKTQNYEQAQGYFEKAIADKSYAHQAELGLAEVYFATGQAGQALAKIVNVVLNTTDEKVKSQAATLYNRLYPIKSAVYIATEPPGAQITINGNPIGQPTPLILSDLMVGTYRVQANKDGYKPIELRFNLEISSIKPVIIKLDPLQ
;
A
#
# COMPACT_ATOMS: atom_id res chain seq x y z
N MET A 1 14.88 -0.85 -45.57
CA MET A 1 13.64 -1.55 -45.98
C MET A 1 12.66 -1.36 -44.84
N ALA A 2 11.48 -0.80 -45.09
CA ALA A 2 10.51 -0.48 -44.05
C ALA A 2 9.18 -1.18 -44.33
N LEU A 3 8.75 -2.02 -43.39
CA LEU A 3 7.38 -2.54 -43.28
C LEU A 3 7.01 -2.53 -41.80
N SER A 4 5.91 -1.86 -41.49
CA SER A 4 5.33 -1.79 -40.16
C SER A 4 4.23 -2.84 -40.07
N ASP A 5 4.55 -4.02 -39.55
CA ASP A 5 3.56 -5.09 -39.36
C ASP A 5 2.60 -4.73 -38.20
N GLU A 6 1.47 -4.14 -38.57
CA GLU A 6 0.32 -3.83 -37.72
C GLU A 6 -0.16 -5.06 -36.93
N ASN A 7 -0.08 -6.25 -37.53
CA ASN A 7 -0.30 -7.54 -36.86
C ASN A 7 0.62 -7.78 -35.66
N THR A 8 1.87 -7.29 -35.65
CA THR A 8 2.78 -7.44 -34.52
C THR A 8 2.34 -6.56 -33.35
N PHE A 9 1.81 -5.37 -33.63
CA PHE A 9 1.23 -4.49 -32.61
C PHE A 9 -0.06 -5.07 -32.05
N ILE A 10 -0.99 -5.52 -32.90
CA ILE A 10 -2.25 -6.17 -32.50
C ILE A 10 -1.97 -7.41 -31.63
N LYS A 11 -1.00 -8.25 -32.02
CA LYS A 11 -0.66 -9.45 -31.25
C LYS A 11 -0.05 -9.11 -29.88
N ALA A 12 0.87 -8.15 -29.82
CA ALA A 12 1.42 -7.67 -28.54
C ALA A 12 0.34 -7.02 -27.66
N TYR A 13 -0.65 -6.35 -28.26
CA TYR A 13 -1.80 -5.79 -27.56
C TYR A 13 -2.69 -6.90 -26.97
N GLN A 14 -3.01 -7.94 -27.74
CA GLN A 14 -3.77 -9.11 -27.28
C GLN A 14 -3.04 -9.91 -26.20
N GLU A 15 -1.73 -10.09 -26.32
CA GLU A 15 -0.89 -10.76 -25.29
C GLU A 15 -0.85 -9.93 -23.98
N LEU A 16 -0.81 -8.59 -24.07
CA LEU A 16 -0.93 -7.69 -22.91
C LEU A 16 -2.36 -7.67 -22.32
N GLU A 17 -3.40 -7.75 -23.15
CA GLU A 17 -4.80 -7.78 -22.72
C GLU A 17 -5.14 -9.10 -22.01
N GLN A 18 -4.62 -10.24 -22.49
CA GLN A 18 -4.71 -11.52 -21.79
C GLN A 18 -3.97 -11.49 -20.45
N ALA A 19 -2.76 -10.91 -20.40
CA ALA A 19 -2.02 -10.72 -19.15
C ALA A 19 -2.75 -9.80 -18.16
N ALA A 20 -3.37 -8.72 -18.65
CA ALA A 20 -4.16 -7.80 -17.83
C ALA A 20 -5.47 -8.43 -17.31
N ASN A 21 -6.15 -9.23 -18.13
CA ASN A 21 -7.32 -10.00 -17.70
C ASN A 21 -6.95 -11.09 -16.67
N GLY A 22 -5.78 -11.73 -16.80
CA GLY A 22 -5.23 -12.64 -15.78
C GLY A 22 -4.83 -11.97 -14.45
N LEU A 23 -4.81 -10.64 -14.39
CA LEU A 23 -4.57 -9.84 -13.17
C LEU A 23 -5.85 -9.19 -12.61
N LYS A 24 -7.01 -9.34 -13.28
CA LYS A 24 -8.29 -8.92 -12.69
C LYS A 24 -8.70 -9.91 -11.60
N PRO A 25 -9.12 -9.47 -10.40
CA PRO A 25 -9.86 -10.33 -9.48
C PRO A 25 -11.18 -10.73 -10.14
N GLU A 26 -11.51 -12.02 -10.12
CA GLU A 26 -12.63 -12.59 -10.88
C GLU A 26 -13.98 -11.87 -10.62
N GLY A 27 -14.73 -11.61 -11.70
CA GLY A 27 -16.14 -11.18 -11.65
C GLY A 27 -16.38 -9.69 -11.31
N LYS A 28 -15.60 -8.75 -11.85
CA LYS A 28 -15.69 -7.31 -11.52
C LYS A 28 -15.60 -6.38 -12.75
N ASP A 29 -16.74 -5.79 -13.12
CA ASP A 29 -16.94 -4.99 -14.33
C ASP A 29 -16.58 -3.50 -14.20
N TYR A 30 -15.56 -3.16 -13.42
CA TYR A 30 -15.17 -1.77 -13.16
C TYR A 30 -13.68 -1.48 -13.49
N PRO A 31 -13.32 -0.24 -13.89
CA PRO A 31 -11.95 0.09 -14.24
C PRO A 31 -11.01 0.02 -13.04
N ILE A 32 -9.72 -0.23 -13.30
CA ILE A 32 -8.65 -0.18 -12.31
C ILE A 32 -7.47 0.68 -12.78
N LEU A 33 -6.80 1.37 -11.85
CA LEU A 33 -5.56 2.08 -12.11
C LEU A 33 -4.36 1.33 -11.54
N GLU A 34 -3.46 0.89 -12.41
CA GLU A 34 -2.22 0.21 -12.09
C GLU A 34 -1.07 1.21 -11.88
N VAL A 35 -0.28 1.09 -10.83
CA VAL A 35 0.99 1.84 -10.68
C VAL A 35 2.03 1.24 -11.63
N VAL A 36 2.37 1.92 -12.72
CA VAL A 36 3.43 1.48 -13.65
C VAL A 36 4.79 2.07 -13.28
N VAL A 37 4.81 3.28 -12.74
CA VAL A 37 6.02 3.93 -12.21
C VAL A 37 5.68 4.60 -10.87
N GLY A 38 6.60 4.55 -9.92
CA GLY A 38 6.44 5.08 -8.56
C GLY A 38 6.67 4.00 -7.50
N PRO A 39 6.52 4.34 -6.20
CA PRO A 39 6.51 3.36 -5.12
C PRO A 39 5.48 2.25 -5.36
N ASN A 40 5.91 0.99 -5.20
CA ASN A 40 5.12 -0.23 -5.37
C ASN A 40 4.47 -0.37 -6.76
N PRO A 41 5.27 -0.50 -7.84
CA PRO A 41 4.74 -0.78 -9.17
C PRO A 41 4.03 -2.14 -9.18
N GLY A 42 2.94 -2.23 -9.95
CA GLY A 42 2.04 -3.39 -9.96
C GLY A 42 0.94 -3.37 -8.89
N ILE A 43 0.83 -2.33 -8.04
CA ILE A 43 -0.38 -2.14 -7.22
C ILE A 43 -1.51 -1.57 -8.08
N TRP A 44 -2.75 -2.03 -7.85
CA TRP A 44 -3.96 -1.57 -8.54
C TRP A 44 -4.96 -0.90 -7.59
N PHE A 45 -5.59 0.18 -8.04
CA PHE A 45 -6.69 0.86 -7.35
C PHE A 45 -8.00 0.65 -8.11
N SER A 46 -9.08 0.24 -7.43
CA SER A 46 -10.41 0.05 -8.05
C SER A 46 -11.16 1.37 -8.21
N LEU A 47 -11.69 1.64 -9.41
CA LEU A 47 -12.58 2.80 -9.66
C LEU A 47 -14.06 2.42 -9.48
N ASN A 48 -14.37 1.74 -8.37
CA ASN A 48 -15.69 1.18 -8.06
C ASN A 48 -16.53 2.02 -7.07
N GLN A 49 -16.06 3.21 -6.71
CA GLN A 49 -16.76 4.12 -5.80
C GLN A 49 -17.60 5.12 -6.61
N PRO A 50 -18.90 5.32 -6.30
CA PRO A 50 -19.72 6.30 -7.00
C PRO A 50 -19.33 7.74 -6.61
N GLY A 51 -18.95 8.56 -7.60
CA GLY A 51 -18.66 9.99 -7.43
C GLY A 51 -17.19 10.38 -7.71
N ASP A 52 -16.73 11.41 -7.01
CA ASP A 52 -15.39 12.00 -7.18
C ASP A 52 -14.32 11.18 -6.40
N ILE A 53 -13.57 10.34 -7.11
CA ILE A 53 -12.48 9.53 -6.56
C ILE A 53 -11.23 10.41 -6.43
N THR A 54 -10.89 10.80 -5.20
CA THR A 54 -9.78 11.72 -4.90
C THR A 54 -8.41 11.02 -4.92
N LEU A 55 -7.38 11.71 -5.43
CA LEU A 55 -5.98 11.26 -5.44
C LEU A 55 -5.09 12.28 -4.73
N GLY A 56 -4.21 11.81 -3.84
CA GLY A 56 -3.22 12.69 -3.20
C GLY A 56 -2.42 12.02 -2.09
N ARG A 57 -1.45 12.74 -1.50
CA ARG A 57 -0.58 12.22 -0.43
C ARG A 57 -1.14 12.29 0.98
N ALA A 58 -2.32 12.87 1.17
CA ALA A 58 -2.99 12.89 2.47
C ALA A 58 -3.89 11.66 2.61
N ASN A 59 -3.97 11.10 3.81
CA ASN A 59 -4.80 9.93 4.15
C ASN A 59 -6.32 10.16 4.06
N ILE A 60 -6.76 11.34 3.60
CA ILE A 60 -8.16 11.68 3.33
C ILE A 60 -8.60 11.38 1.88
N ASN A 61 -7.67 11.02 0.98
CA ASN A 61 -8.00 10.72 -0.42
C ASN A 61 -8.31 9.23 -0.60
N ALA A 62 -9.22 8.91 -1.53
CA ALA A 62 -9.56 7.53 -1.87
C ALA A 62 -8.36 6.75 -2.44
N ILE A 63 -7.50 7.40 -3.22
CA ILE A 63 -6.24 6.87 -3.72
C ILE A 63 -5.09 7.64 -3.05
N LEU A 64 -4.43 6.97 -2.11
CA LEU A 64 -3.31 7.52 -1.33
C LEU A 64 -1.97 7.29 -2.06
N LEU A 65 -1.33 8.39 -2.46
CA LEU A 65 -0.05 8.40 -3.18
C LEU A 65 1.03 9.08 -2.31
N GLU A 66 1.71 8.28 -1.48
CA GLU A 66 2.59 8.73 -0.39
C GLU A 66 3.96 9.28 -0.85
N ASP A 67 3.98 10.40 -1.58
CA ASP A 67 5.22 11.13 -1.91
C ASP A 67 5.08 12.67 -1.89
N ASN A 68 6.19 13.36 -1.59
CA ASN A 68 6.27 14.83 -1.50
C ASN A 68 6.16 15.58 -2.84
N SER A 69 6.30 14.91 -3.99
CA SER A 69 5.97 15.49 -5.30
C SER A 69 4.46 15.55 -5.57
N VAL A 70 3.65 14.90 -4.73
CA VAL A 70 2.19 14.86 -4.83
C VAL A 70 1.57 15.92 -3.88
N SER A 71 0.58 16.67 -4.33
CA SER A 71 -0.20 17.55 -3.43
C SER A 71 -1.02 16.76 -2.41
N ARG A 72 -1.38 17.39 -1.29
CA ARG A 72 -2.19 16.76 -0.22
C ARG A 72 -3.47 16.12 -0.78
N SER A 73 -4.18 16.87 -1.62
CA SER A 73 -5.09 16.36 -2.65
C SER A 73 -4.62 16.97 -3.97
N HIS A 74 -4.58 16.18 -5.04
CA HIS A 74 -3.82 16.48 -6.27
C HIS A 74 -4.71 16.45 -7.51
N ALA A 75 -5.49 15.38 -7.64
CA ALA A 75 -6.42 15.19 -8.75
C ALA A 75 -7.72 14.54 -8.24
N ILE A 76 -8.72 14.55 -9.10
CA ILE A 76 -9.96 13.79 -8.96
C ILE A 76 -10.13 12.95 -10.23
N LEU A 77 -10.54 11.70 -10.06
CA LEU A 77 -11.07 10.84 -11.10
C LEU A 77 -12.59 10.73 -10.96
N ARG A 78 -13.26 10.43 -12.06
CA ARG A 78 -14.65 9.96 -12.08
C ARG A 78 -14.77 8.77 -13.01
N PHE A 79 -15.68 7.86 -12.69
CA PHE A 79 -16.16 6.84 -13.61
C PHE A 79 -17.68 7.00 -13.73
N GLN A 80 -18.15 7.37 -14.93
CA GLN A 80 -19.56 7.63 -15.23
C GLN A 80 -19.87 7.19 -16.66
N ASN A 81 -21.00 6.52 -16.86
CA ASN A 81 -21.50 6.08 -18.18
C ASN A 81 -20.47 5.29 -19.02
N GLY A 82 -19.60 4.51 -18.39
CA GLY A 82 -18.52 3.75 -19.05
C GLY A 82 -17.24 4.56 -19.35
N THR A 83 -17.23 5.87 -19.13
CA THR A 83 -16.07 6.74 -19.35
C THR A 83 -15.37 7.08 -18.04
N VAL A 84 -14.03 7.10 -18.05
CA VAL A 84 -13.22 7.64 -16.96
C VAL A 84 -12.73 9.04 -17.32
N THR A 85 -12.86 10.01 -16.40
CA THR A 85 -12.26 11.35 -16.53
C THR A 85 -11.28 11.62 -15.40
N VAL A 86 -10.26 12.45 -15.66
CA VAL A 86 -9.31 12.97 -14.68
C VAL A 86 -9.27 14.50 -14.72
N ARG A 87 -9.16 15.13 -13.55
CA ARG A 87 -9.07 16.58 -13.37
C ARG A 87 -8.06 16.95 -12.27
N ASP A 88 -7.10 17.81 -12.58
CA ASP A 88 -6.22 18.42 -11.57
C ASP A 88 -7.01 19.40 -10.68
N ILE A 89 -6.73 19.43 -9.38
CA ILE A 89 -7.44 20.31 -8.41
C ILE A 89 -6.52 21.35 -7.76
N GLY A 90 -5.56 21.89 -8.53
CA GLY A 90 -4.62 22.91 -8.07
C GLY A 90 -3.36 22.32 -7.46
N SER A 91 -2.83 21.26 -8.09
CA SER A 91 -1.63 20.58 -7.60
C SER A 91 -0.35 21.39 -7.83
N ARG A 92 0.67 21.17 -6.98
CA ARG A 92 1.94 21.92 -7.08
C ARG A 92 2.73 21.60 -8.36
N ASN A 93 2.70 20.34 -8.78
CA ASN A 93 3.52 19.84 -9.88
C ASN A 93 2.69 19.69 -11.18
N GLY A 94 1.38 19.53 -11.09
CA GLY A 94 0.48 19.27 -12.21
C GLY A 94 0.25 17.78 -12.46
N THR A 95 -0.97 17.46 -12.86
CA THR A 95 -1.37 16.18 -13.46
C THR A 95 -1.07 16.18 -14.96
N TYR A 96 -0.65 15.04 -15.50
CA TYR A 96 -0.36 14.85 -16.92
C TYR A 96 -1.07 13.59 -17.42
N VAL A 97 -1.57 13.60 -18.65
CA VAL A 97 -2.14 12.42 -19.35
C VAL A 97 -1.30 12.17 -20.59
N ASN A 98 -0.79 10.94 -20.75
CA ASN A 98 0.11 10.54 -21.83
C ASN A 98 1.25 11.55 -22.06
N GLN A 99 1.94 11.87 -20.96
CA GLN A 99 3.04 12.86 -20.87
C GLN A 99 2.64 14.33 -21.12
N LYS A 100 1.42 14.64 -21.59
CA LYS A 100 0.92 16.00 -21.80
C LYS A 100 0.26 16.55 -20.54
N LYS A 101 0.62 17.76 -20.10
CA LYS A 101 -0.01 18.40 -18.93
C LYS A 101 -1.47 18.73 -19.22
N ILE A 102 -2.38 18.37 -18.32
CA ILE A 102 -3.81 18.73 -18.45
C ILE A 102 -4.09 20.10 -17.83
N LEU A 103 -5.05 20.82 -18.42
CA LEU A 103 -5.52 22.14 -17.95
C LEU A 103 -7.02 22.16 -17.61
N SER A 104 -7.75 21.10 -18.00
CA SER A 104 -9.18 20.88 -17.78
C SER A 104 -9.43 19.43 -17.38
N GLU A 105 -10.67 19.11 -17.04
CA GLU A 105 -11.12 17.72 -17.00
C GLU A 105 -10.88 17.06 -18.37
N THR A 106 -10.34 15.84 -18.37
CA THR A 106 -9.80 15.14 -19.54
C THR A 106 -10.23 13.67 -19.48
N GLY A 107 -10.77 13.12 -20.57
CA GLY A 107 -11.12 11.70 -20.65
C GLY A 107 -9.90 10.78 -20.71
N LEU A 108 -10.07 9.53 -20.25
CA LEU A 108 -9.06 8.47 -20.27
C LEU A 108 -9.62 7.23 -20.97
N ASN A 109 -8.82 6.66 -21.86
CA ASN A 109 -9.08 5.41 -22.58
C ASN A 109 -8.33 4.24 -21.93
N HIS A 110 -8.60 3.02 -22.39
CA HIS A 110 -7.79 1.87 -21.97
C HIS A 110 -6.31 2.06 -22.36
N LEU A 111 -5.42 1.73 -21.41
CA LEU A 111 -3.96 1.89 -21.41
C LEU A 111 -3.44 3.33 -21.29
N ASP A 112 -4.31 4.35 -21.21
CA ASP A 112 -3.87 5.73 -20.96
C ASP A 112 -3.15 5.88 -19.63
N THR A 113 -2.15 6.76 -19.61
CA THR A 113 -1.24 6.97 -18.47
C THR A 113 -1.43 8.32 -17.81
N VAL A 114 -1.77 8.32 -16.52
CA VAL A 114 -1.92 9.51 -15.68
C VAL A 114 -0.68 9.67 -14.80
N LYS A 115 0.13 10.71 -15.03
CA LYS A 115 1.29 11.02 -14.18
C LYS A 115 0.94 12.08 -13.13
N VAL A 116 1.25 11.74 -11.88
CA VAL A 116 0.93 12.48 -10.65
C VAL A 116 2.19 12.50 -9.77
N GLY A 117 2.98 13.57 -9.89
CA GLY A 117 4.29 13.63 -9.22
C GLY A 117 5.29 12.59 -9.78
N ILE A 118 5.83 11.72 -8.92
CA ILE A 118 6.66 10.56 -9.30
C ILE A 118 5.84 9.35 -9.79
N TYR A 119 4.53 9.31 -9.52
CA TYR A 119 3.68 8.20 -9.93
C TYR A 119 3.25 8.33 -11.38
N THR A 120 3.27 7.22 -12.12
CA THR A 120 2.58 7.06 -13.41
C THR A 120 1.60 5.89 -13.27
N LEU A 121 0.32 6.19 -13.38
CA LEU A 121 -0.78 5.24 -13.24
C LEU A 121 -1.35 4.89 -14.63
N ARG A 122 -1.65 3.62 -14.92
CA ARG A 122 -2.21 3.16 -16.21
C ARG A 122 -3.64 2.68 -16.03
N LEU A 123 -4.56 3.09 -16.91
CA LEU A 123 -5.96 2.70 -16.86
C LEU A 123 -6.18 1.34 -17.52
N LEU A 124 -6.60 0.34 -16.74
CA LEU A 124 -7.05 -0.96 -17.24
C LEU A 124 -8.58 -1.01 -17.14
N GLN A 125 -9.23 -1.13 -18.28
CA GLN A 125 -10.68 -1.15 -18.41
C GLN A 125 -11.04 -2.07 -19.58
N THR A 126 -12.06 -2.92 -19.45
CA THR A 126 -12.62 -3.65 -20.60
C THR A 126 -13.15 -2.64 -21.60
N PRO A 127 -12.79 -2.70 -22.90
CA PRO A 127 -13.38 -1.82 -23.90
C PRO A 127 -14.90 -1.92 -23.88
N VAL A 128 -15.59 -0.79 -23.74
CA VAL A 128 -17.03 -0.72 -23.99
C VAL A 128 -17.18 -0.60 -25.50
N GLU A 129 -17.79 -1.58 -26.15
CA GLU A 129 -18.21 -1.42 -27.54
C GLU A 129 -19.21 -0.26 -27.62
N HIS A 130 -18.76 0.88 -28.15
CA HIS A 130 -19.66 1.97 -28.50
C HIS A 130 -20.50 1.53 -29.70
N ASN A 131 -21.64 0.92 -29.39
CA ASN A 131 -22.77 0.86 -30.29
C ASN A 131 -23.15 2.31 -30.64
N TYR A 132 -22.74 2.77 -31.81
CA TYR A 132 -23.20 4.03 -32.36
C TYR A 132 -24.66 3.82 -32.81
N GLU A 133 -25.60 3.99 -31.88
CA GLU A 133 -27.00 4.15 -32.25
C GLU A 133 -27.12 5.33 -33.22
N GLU A 134 -27.81 5.12 -34.33
CA GLU A 134 -27.85 6.06 -35.44
C GLU A 134 -28.58 7.35 -35.04
N ALA A 135 -27.81 8.35 -34.60
CA ALA A 135 -28.29 9.70 -34.40
C ALA A 135 -28.64 10.34 -35.75
N SER A 136 -29.84 10.03 -36.25
CA SER A 136 -30.38 10.54 -37.50
C SER A 136 -30.47 12.07 -37.48
N VAL A 137 -29.57 12.73 -38.22
CA VAL A 137 -29.66 14.16 -38.52
C VAL A 137 -30.27 14.29 -39.91
N GLU A 138 -31.41 14.98 -40.00
CA GLU A 138 -32.13 15.19 -41.26
C GLU A 138 -31.32 16.09 -42.21
N GLU A 139 -31.30 15.74 -43.51
CA GLU A 139 -30.76 16.62 -44.55
C GLU A 139 -31.68 17.82 -44.79
N GLU A 140 -31.24 19.04 -44.43
CA GLU A 140 -31.74 20.25 -45.08
C GLU A 140 -30.69 20.84 -46.05
N LYS A 141 -31.16 21.25 -47.23
CA LYS A 141 -30.35 21.36 -48.46
C LYS A 141 -29.96 22.81 -48.75
N THR A 142 -28.75 23.03 -49.27
CA THR A 142 -28.45 24.01 -50.35
C THR A 142 -27.01 23.77 -50.88
N PRO A 143 -26.62 24.22 -52.10
CA PRO A 143 -25.99 23.28 -53.04
C PRO A 143 -24.56 23.60 -53.49
N HIS A 144 -23.87 22.55 -53.97
CA HIS A 144 -22.56 22.62 -54.64
C HIS A 144 -22.63 23.20 -56.08
N PRO A 145 -21.66 24.05 -56.48
CA PRO A 145 -21.38 24.35 -57.88
C PRO A 145 -20.07 23.71 -58.39
N LYS A 146 -20.22 22.67 -59.23
CA LYS A 146 -19.35 22.17 -60.33
C LYS A 146 -17.80 22.21 -60.23
N ILE A 147 -17.21 21.04 -60.47
CA ILE A 147 -15.81 20.82 -60.86
C ILE A 147 -15.53 21.35 -62.29
N VAL A 148 -14.36 21.95 -62.50
CA VAL A 148 -13.62 22.00 -63.78
C VAL A 148 -12.12 21.89 -63.48
N GLU A 149 -11.38 21.10 -64.26
CA GLU A 149 -9.95 20.80 -64.11
C GLU A 149 -9.22 21.06 -65.45
N PRO A 150 -7.98 21.59 -65.42
CA PRO A 150 -7.07 21.45 -66.56
C PRO A 150 -5.59 21.13 -66.20
N GLU A 151 -5.15 19.93 -66.58
CA GLU A 151 -4.03 19.66 -67.51
C GLU A 151 -2.55 20.10 -67.21
N LYS A 152 -1.58 19.40 -67.84
CA LYS A 152 -0.11 19.55 -67.68
C LYS A 152 0.57 20.07 -68.95
N THR A 153 1.80 20.65 -68.82
CA THR A 153 3.00 20.61 -69.72
C THR A 153 4.09 21.54 -69.08
N GLU A 154 5.30 21.10 -68.68
CA GLU A 154 6.59 20.93 -69.44
C GLU A 154 7.22 22.27 -69.95
N LEU A 155 8.54 22.55 -70.02
CA LEU A 155 9.82 21.80 -69.83
C LEU A 155 10.63 22.35 -68.58
N GLU A 156 11.97 22.59 -68.45
CA GLU A 156 13.22 22.52 -69.26
C GLU A 156 14.52 22.53 -68.37
N THR A 157 15.70 22.08 -68.87
CA THR A 157 17.08 22.06 -68.27
C THR A 157 18.15 21.91 -69.40
N PRO A 158 19.51 21.75 -69.23
CA PRO A 158 20.45 21.78 -68.08
C PRO A 158 21.44 23.00 -68.18
N PRO A 159 22.80 22.98 -68.31
CA PRO A 159 23.90 21.95 -68.29
C PRO A 159 24.39 21.58 -66.85
N GLU A 160 25.46 20.82 -66.51
CA GLU A 160 26.78 20.41 -67.11
C GLU A 160 27.94 21.44 -67.01
N THR A 161 29.25 21.17 -66.92
CA THR A 161 30.18 19.98 -66.88
C THR A 161 31.35 20.32 -65.86
N GLN A 162 32.53 19.71 -65.60
CA GLN A 162 33.41 18.60 -66.08
C GLN A 162 34.43 18.17 -64.95
N SER A 163 35.50 17.41 -65.24
CA SER A 163 36.59 16.99 -64.30
C SER A 163 37.89 16.63 -65.06
N PRO A 164 39.07 16.54 -64.39
CA PRO A 164 40.02 15.44 -64.70
C PRO A 164 40.97 14.91 -63.58
N GLU A 165 41.12 13.58 -63.54
CA GLU A 165 42.34 12.70 -63.38
C GLU A 165 43.40 12.83 -62.24
N VAL A 166 44.27 11.79 -62.14
CA VAL A 166 45.19 11.46 -61.01
C VAL A 166 46.53 10.87 -61.49
N PRO A 167 47.69 11.35 -60.99
CA PRO A 167 48.77 10.49 -60.43
C PRO A 167 49.55 11.16 -59.25
N GLY A 168 50.47 10.50 -58.51
CA GLY A 168 50.83 9.07 -58.42
C GLY A 168 52.22 8.78 -57.77
N ASP A 169 52.33 7.61 -57.13
CA ASP A 169 53.55 6.80 -56.82
C ASP A 169 54.56 7.17 -55.66
N THR A 170 55.21 6.10 -55.15
CA THR A 170 56.48 5.98 -54.38
C THR A 170 56.71 6.49 -52.93
N ALA A 171 57.00 5.50 -52.07
CA ALA A 171 58.20 5.35 -51.22
C ALA A 171 58.41 6.15 -49.89
N ALA A 172 58.73 5.36 -48.86
CA ALA A 172 59.04 5.71 -47.46
C ALA A 172 60.39 6.40 -47.21
N PHE A 173 60.52 7.05 -46.04
CA PHE A 173 61.70 6.87 -45.16
C PHE A 173 61.43 7.17 -43.67
N VAL A 174 62.42 6.84 -42.83
CA VAL A 174 62.45 6.81 -41.35
C VAL A 174 62.89 8.15 -40.73
N ALA A 175 62.34 8.57 -39.56
CA ALA A 175 63.10 9.14 -38.40
C ALA A 175 62.24 9.71 -37.24
N GLU A 176 62.71 9.44 -36.01
CA GLU A 176 62.56 10.21 -34.75
C GLU A 176 63.96 10.78 -34.40
N PRO A 177 64.21 11.59 -33.33
CA PRO A 177 63.33 12.37 -32.43
C PRO A 177 63.84 13.83 -32.10
N GLY A 178 63.08 14.58 -31.27
CA GLY A 178 63.55 15.76 -30.49
C GLY A 178 63.64 17.13 -31.20
N ALA A 179 63.84 18.28 -30.54
CA ALA A 179 63.69 18.67 -29.12
C ALA A 179 63.78 20.23 -28.97
N GLU A 180 63.13 20.82 -27.94
CA GLU A 180 63.28 22.23 -27.46
C GLU A 180 62.90 23.37 -28.47
N ALA A 181 62.44 24.59 -28.13
CA ALA A 181 62.01 25.31 -26.90
C ALA A 181 60.84 26.28 -27.31
N GLU A 182 60.35 27.34 -26.64
CA GLU A 182 60.67 28.11 -25.42
C GLU A 182 59.38 28.44 -24.60
N LEU A 183 59.17 29.68 -24.13
CA LEU A 183 58.03 30.20 -23.34
C LEU A 183 57.66 31.64 -23.82
N PRO A 184 56.49 32.21 -23.42
CA PRO A 184 56.48 33.01 -22.18
C PRO A 184 55.17 32.95 -21.32
N VAL A 185 55.33 33.29 -20.04
CA VAL A 185 54.31 33.64 -19.02
C VAL A 185 53.84 35.11 -19.18
N PRO A 186 52.79 35.66 -18.51
CA PRO A 186 52.24 35.35 -17.15
C PRO A 186 50.68 35.20 -17.13
N ALA A 187 49.93 35.15 -16.02
CA ALA A 187 50.17 35.49 -14.60
C ALA A 187 49.37 34.62 -13.60
N GLU A 188 49.71 34.73 -12.32
CA GLU A 188 49.15 33.97 -11.19
C GLU A 188 47.85 34.55 -10.60
N VAL A 189 47.16 33.79 -9.74
CA VAL A 189 47.02 34.08 -8.28
C VAL A 189 46.27 32.96 -7.54
N GLY A 190 46.81 32.51 -6.40
CA GLY A 190 46.01 32.27 -5.19
C GLY A 190 45.41 30.88 -4.93
N THR A 191 46.24 29.87 -4.64
CA THR A 191 45.79 28.66 -3.91
C THR A 191 45.84 28.86 -2.39
N THR A 192 44.79 28.47 -1.66
CA THR A 192 44.88 28.10 -0.22
C THR A 192 43.88 26.99 0.11
N ALA A 193 44.27 26.07 1.00
CA ALA A 193 43.44 24.97 1.46
C ALA A 193 42.94 25.19 2.92
N PRO A 194 41.74 24.70 3.29
CA PRO A 194 41.24 24.78 4.66
C PRO A 194 41.59 23.53 5.50
N GLN A 195 42.26 23.76 6.63
CA GLN A 195 42.34 22.85 7.78
C GLN A 195 41.98 23.65 9.06
N PRO A 196 41.59 23.01 10.17
CA PRO A 196 40.47 23.48 10.98
C PRO A 196 40.82 24.59 11.99
N LYS A 197 39.83 25.46 12.27
CA LYS A 197 39.85 26.41 13.39
C LYS A 197 38.85 26.03 14.47
N ARG A 198 39.33 25.97 15.71
CA ARG A 198 38.50 25.89 16.93
C ARG A 198 37.86 27.26 17.23
N GLY A 199 36.65 27.24 17.78
CA GLY A 199 36.15 28.28 18.70
C GLY A 199 35.21 29.34 18.12
N SER A 200 33.90 29.17 18.37
CA SER A 200 32.94 30.28 18.53
C SER A 200 31.68 29.81 19.28
N GLY A 201 31.86 29.35 20.52
CA GLY A 201 30.80 28.81 21.38
C GLY A 201 29.93 29.89 22.03
N VAL A 202 29.38 30.84 21.25
CA VAL A 202 28.62 32.00 21.78
C VAL A 202 27.24 32.17 21.13
N ALA A 203 27.11 31.93 19.82
CA ALA A 203 25.85 32.18 19.09
C ALA A 203 24.66 31.36 19.61
N TRP A 204 24.87 30.09 19.99
CA TRP A 204 23.82 29.20 20.47
C TRP A 204 23.27 29.58 21.85
N LEU A 205 24.08 30.20 22.71
CA LEU A 205 23.64 30.64 24.04
C LEU A 205 22.65 31.82 23.94
N LEU A 206 22.86 32.76 23.01
CA LEU A 206 21.93 33.87 22.78
C LEU A 206 20.58 33.39 22.25
N GLY A 207 20.56 32.46 21.30
CA GLY A 207 19.32 31.87 20.79
C GLY A 207 18.52 31.15 21.88
N PHE A 208 19.20 30.34 22.71
CA PHE A 208 18.54 29.61 23.80
C PHE A 208 18.04 30.56 24.90
N LEU A 209 18.80 31.62 25.23
CA LEU A 209 18.40 32.62 26.21
C LEU A 209 17.12 33.36 25.81
N VAL A 210 16.96 33.73 24.53
CA VAL A 210 15.74 34.38 24.03
C VAL A 210 14.52 33.45 24.13
N VAL A 211 14.66 32.17 23.80
CA VAL A 211 13.56 31.19 23.92
C VAL A 211 13.19 30.91 25.37
N VAL A 212 14.18 30.79 26.28
CA VAL A 212 13.93 30.61 27.72
C VAL A 212 13.30 31.86 28.34
N LEU A 213 13.75 33.06 27.99
CA LEU A 213 13.14 34.31 28.48
C LEU A 213 11.70 34.49 27.96
N ALA A 214 11.42 34.11 26.70
CA ALA A 214 10.06 34.09 26.17
C ALA A 214 9.17 33.08 26.93
N GLY A 215 9.69 31.88 27.22
CA GLY A 215 8.99 30.87 28.02
C GLY A 215 8.69 31.34 29.44
N VAL A 216 9.66 31.96 30.12
CA VAL A 216 9.48 32.52 31.48
C VAL A 216 8.51 33.69 31.48
N ALA A 217 8.54 34.57 30.48
CA ALA A 217 7.58 35.67 30.35
C ALA A 217 6.14 35.17 30.15
N ILE A 218 5.94 34.14 29.32
CA ILE A 218 4.63 33.49 29.10
C ILE A 218 4.16 32.77 30.38
N TYR A 219 5.07 32.15 31.15
CA TYR A 219 4.75 31.48 32.40
C TYR A 219 4.34 32.47 33.51
N GLN A 220 5.07 33.58 33.68
CA GLN A 220 4.78 34.57 34.72
C GLN A 220 3.48 35.38 34.45
N TYR A 221 3.05 35.52 33.20
CA TYR A 221 1.85 36.30 32.87
C TYR A 221 0.49 35.58 33.03
N ARG A 222 0.45 34.30 33.43
CA ARG A 222 -0.81 33.57 33.66
C ARG A 222 -1.42 33.72 35.07
N GLY A 223 -0.80 34.48 35.97
CA GLY A 223 -1.31 34.72 37.33
C GLY A 223 -2.54 35.64 37.48
N PRO A 224 -2.60 36.84 36.87
CA PRO A 224 -3.45 37.92 37.39
C PRO A 224 -4.89 38.00 36.87
N ILE A 225 -5.31 37.15 35.90
CA ILE A 225 -6.65 37.25 35.30
C ILE A 225 -7.72 36.55 36.16
N VAL A 226 -7.44 35.37 36.71
CA VAL A 226 -8.40 34.60 37.55
C VAL A 226 -8.73 35.36 38.85
N ALA A 227 -7.74 36.06 39.42
CA ALA A 227 -7.90 36.83 40.65
C ALA A 227 -8.80 38.09 40.54
N LYS A 228 -9.20 38.48 39.32
CA LYS A 228 -9.99 39.71 39.09
C LYS A 228 -11.49 39.48 38.93
N ILE A 229 -11.93 38.24 38.70
CA ILE A 229 -13.37 37.89 38.57
C ILE A 229 -13.95 37.51 39.94
N ASN A 230 -13.26 36.66 40.72
CA ASN A 230 -13.68 36.25 42.08
C ASN A 230 -13.61 37.36 43.15
N ARG A 231 -13.44 38.62 42.76
CA ARG A 231 -13.40 39.79 43.66
C ARG A 231 -14.57 40.77 43.47
N LEU A 232 -15.59 40.35 42.72
CA LEU A 232 -16.83 41.12 42.45
C LEU A 232 -18.10 40.53 43.09
N LEU A 233 -18.01 39.37 43.74
CA LEU A 233 -19.12 38.70 44.43
C LEU A 233 -18.60 38.18 45.78
N THR A 234 -19.22 38.62 46.90
CA THR A 234 -18.79 38.53 48.33
C THR A 234 -17.92 39.72 48.83
N SER A 235 -18.22 40.42 49.94
CA SER A 235 -19.42 40.43 50.84
C SER A 235 -19.82 41.88 51.27
N PRO A 236 -20.15 42.27 52.54
CA PRO A 236 -21.47 42.88 52.80
C PRO A 236 -21.48 44.25 53.53
N HIS A 237 -22.69 44.81 53.71
CA HIS A 237 -23.03 46.04 54.48
C HIS A 237 -22.51 47.38 53.89
N LYS A 238 -23.08 48.56 54.19
CA LYS A 238 -24.23 48.95 55.06
C LYS A 238 -25.00 50.14 54.44
N GLU A 239 -26.10 50.57 55.07
CA GLU A 239 -26.97 51.67 54.62
C GLU A 239 -26.31 53.06 54.58
N THR A 240 -26.75 53.92 53.66
CA THR A 240 -27.10 55.33 53.95
C THR A 240 -28.00 55.92 52.85
N LYS A 241 -28.78 56.96 53.18
CA LYS A 241 -29.86 57.51 52.33
C LYS A 241 -29.35 58.55 51.31
N PRO A 242 -29.82 58.54 50.06
CA PRO A 242 -29.88 59.73 49.20
C PRO A 242 -31.20 60.51 49.38
N ILE A 243 -31.21 61.76 48.92
CA ILE A 243 -32.31 62.74 49.11
C ILE A 243 -33.25 62.75 47.89
N LYS A 244 -34.50 63.18 48.08
CA LYS A 244 -35.49 63.37 47.00
C LYS A 244 -34.94 64.24 45.86
N ASN A 245 -35.14 63.78 44.63
CA ASN A 245 -35.49 64.66 43.51
C ASN A 245 -36.59 63.97 42.69
N GLN A 246 -37.62 64.72 42.31
CA GLN A 246 -38.76 64.18 41.57
C GLN A 246 -38.52 64.29 40.06
N VAL A 247 -38.61 63.16 39.37
CA VAL A 247 -38.85 63.13 37.92
C VAL A 247 -40.02 62.19 37.69
N HIS A 248 -41.11 62.68 37.09
CA HIS A 248 -42.18 61.81 36.62
C HIS A 248 -41.70 61.05 35.38
N ILE A 249 -41.44 59.77 35.54
CA ILE A 249 -41.41 58.81 34.43
C ILE A 249 -42.65 57.93 34.58
N VAL A 250 -43.46 57.89 33.52
CA VAL A 250 -44.76 57.20 33.53
C VAL A 250 -44.56 55.71 33.71
N SER A 251 -45.26 55.11 34.68
CA SER A 251 -45.34 53.66 34.80
C SER A 251 -46.27 53.11 33.71
N THR A 252 -45.69 52.83 32.54
CA THR A 252 -46.34 52.01 31.52
C THR A 252 -46.37 50.57 32.01
N GLN A 253 -47.38 50.23 32.82
CA GLN A 253 -47.73 48.85 33.08
C GLN A 253 -48.10 48.21 31.74
N THR A 254 -47.26 47.28 31.26
CA THR A 254 -47.66 46.40 30.17
C THR A 254 -48.89 45.62 30.66
N PRO A 255 -50.03 45.64 29.96
CA PRO A 255 -51.20 44.88 30.39
C PRO A 255 -50.84 43.38 30.42
N PRO A 256 -51.45 42.58 31.33
CA PRO A 256 -51.27 41.15 31.29
C PRO A 256 -51.79 40.64 29.93
N VAL A 257 -50.90 40.06 29.14
CA VAL A 257 -51.32 39.30 27.94
C VAL A 257 -52.14 38.13 28.47
N THR A 258 -53.43 38.13 28.19
CA THR A 258 -54.34 37.03 28.53
C THR A 258 -53.95 35.81 27.70
N ASP A 259 -53.12 34.97 28.31
CA ASP A 259 -52.45 33.83 27.70
C ASP A 259 -53.46 32.92 26.99
N LYS A 260 -53.56 33.06 25.66
CA LYS A 260 -54.60 32.40 24.88
C LYS A 260 -54.24 30.93 24.70
N LYS A 261 -54.58 30.13 25.71
CA LYS A 261 -54.38 28.69 25.71
C LYS A 261 -55.52 27.95 25.00
N VAL A 262 -55.18 26.95 24.21
CA VAL A 262 -56.10 26.09 23.45
C VAL A 262 -55.88 24.64 23.90
N SER A 263 -56.94 23.83 23.95
CA SER A 263 -56.79 22.41 24.23
C SER A 263 -56.34 21.67 22.98
N VAL A 264 -55.15 21.08 23.00
CA VAL A 264 -54.55 20.35 21.88
C VAL A 264 -54.28 18.92 22.33
N LEU A 265 -54.68 17.92 21.52
CA LEU A 265 -54.26 16.54 21.71
C LEU A 265 -52.81 16.39 21.22
N ILE A 266 -51.92 15.88 22.07
CA ILE A 266 -50.55 15.58 21.71
C ILE A 266 -50.37 14.08 21.60
N GLU A 267 -49.83 13.64 20.48
CA GLU A 267 -49.26 12.31 20.29
C GLU A 267 -47.74 12.40 20.46
N ALA A 268 -47.25 11.94 21.60
CA ALA A 268 -45.85 11.96 21.95
C ALA A 268 -45.22 10.58 21.70
N SER A 269 -44.12 10.54 20.94
CA SER A 269 -43.37 9.32 20.62
C SER A 269 -41.88 9.55 20.84
N SER A 270 -41.11 8.49 21.05
CA SER A 270 -39.64 8.59 20.97
C SER A 270 -39.01 7.34 20.39
N GLN A 271 -37.85 7.51 19.76
CA GLN A 271 -37.01 6.42 19.28
C GLN A 271 -35.54 6.74 19.53
N PRO A 272 -34.70 5.75 19.88
CA PRO A 272 -35.01 4.33 20.02
C PRO A 272 -35.46 3.91 21.44
N VAL A 273 -35.31 4.79 22.44
CA VAL A 273 -35.64 4.51 23.84
C VAL A 273 -36.90 5.28 24.27
N PRO A 274 -37.81 4.70 25.08
CA PRO A 274 -38.86 5.45 25.76
C PRO A 274 -38.32 6.61 26.60
N ALA A 275 -39.11 7.68 26.72
CA ALA A 275 -38.78 8.89 27.47
C ALA A 275 -39.94 9.31 28.35
N ARG A 276 -39.64 9.78 29.56
CA ARG A 276 -40.59 10.46 30.44
C ARG A 276 -40.70 11.92 30.00
N VAL A 277 -41.88 12.36 29.59
CA VAL A 277 -42.10 13.69 29.01
C VAL A 277 -42.75 14.61 30.02
N PHE A 278 -42.19 15.82 30.13
CA PHE A 278 -42.61 16.87 31.05
C PHE A 278 -43.06 18.12 30.29
N TYR A 279 -44.15 18.71 30.76
CA TYR A 279 -44.73 19.98 30.30
C TYR A 279 -45.07 20.86 31.50
N GLU A 280 -44.71 22.15 31.46
CA GLU A 280 -44.80 23.09 32.60
C GLU A 280 -44.20 22.54 33.91
N GLY A 281 -43.17 21.68 33.81
CA GLY A 281 -42.49 21.03 34.93
C GLY A 281 -43.20 19.79 35.50
N LYS A 282 -44.38 19.44 35.00
CA LYS A 282 -45.14 18.24 35.40
C LYS A 282 -44.94 17.11 34.38
N GLU A 283 -44.76 15.89 34.85
CA GLU A 283 -44.78 14.69 34.01
C GLU A 283 -46.18 14.48 33.39
N ILE A 284 -46.23 14.26 32.08
CA ILE A 284 -47.46 14.07 31.31
C ILE A 284 -47.60 12.68 30.68
N GLY A 285 -46.52 11.89 30.62
CA GLY A 285 -46.55 10.50 30.16
C GLY A 285 -45.16 9.93 29.87
N THR A 286 -45.10 8.62 29.61
CA THR A 286 -43.92 7.95 29.05
C THR A 286 -44.24 7.50 27.62
N THR A 287 -43.34 7.77 26.67
CA THR A 287 -43.58 7.51 25.23
C THR A 287 -43.62 6.03 24.86
N PRO A 288 -44.45 5.63 23.88
CA PRO A 288 -45.46 6.45 23.18
C PRO A 288 -46.75 6.64 24.00
N PHE A 289 -47.32 7.85 23.99
CA PHE A 289 -48.61 8.14 24.63
C PHE A 289 -49.37 9.26 23.93
N GLN A 290 -50.66 9.41 24.26
CA GLN A 290 -51.48 10.54 23.85
C GLN A 290 -52.06 11.26 25.08
N VAL A 291 -52.06 12.60 25.08
CA VAL A 291 -52.64 13.43 26.17
C VAL A 291 -53.11 14.78 25.65
N SER A 292 -54.19 15.33 26.21
CA SER A 292 -54.60 16.71 25.94
C SER A 292 -53.88 17.68 26.88
N ILE A 293 -53.27 18.75 26.33
CA ILE A 293 -52.70 19.86 27.11
C ILE A 293 -53.39 21.19 26.80
N LEU A 294 -53.15 22.21 27.62
CA LEU A 294 -53.56 23.60 27.36
C LEU A 294 -52.40 24.39 26.76
N ALA A 295 -52.12 24.14 25.48
CA ALA A 295 -51.00 24.73 24.75
C ALA A 295 -51.19 26.24 24.55
N ASN A 296 -50.10 27.01 24.63
CA ASN A 296 -50.09 28.44 24.33
C ASN A 296 -49.91 28.64 22.82
N ILE A 297 -50.84 29.35 22.16
CA ILE A 297 -50.74 29.65 20.71
C ILE A 297 -50.04 30.98 20.40
N GLN A 298 -49.64 31.74 21.42
CA GLN A 298 -48.96 33.04 21.29
C GLN A 298 -47.45 32.95 21.58
N ALA A 299 -46.98 31.85 22.17
CA ALA A 299 -45.57 31.60 22.47
C ALA A 299 -45.20 30.13 22.23
N PRO A 300 -43.98 29.82 21.76
CA PRO A 300 -43.54 28.44 21.55
C PRO A 300 -43.54 27.65 22.85
N THR A 301 -44.24 26.53 22.87
CA THR A 301 -44.39 25.64 24.03
C THR A 301 -43.21 24.67 24.11
N GLN A 302 -42.57 24.56 25.28
CA GLN A 302 -41.44 23.67 25.52
C GLN A 302 -41.83 22.41 26.28
N PHE A 303 -41.37 21.26 25.76
CA PHE A 303 -41.36 19.97 26.41
C PHE A 303 -39.94 19.58 26.82
N THR A 304 -39.80 18.82 27.90
CA THR A 304 -38.54 18.14 28.26
C THR A 304 -38.79 16.64 28.27
N ALA A 305 -38.03 15.88 27.49
CA ALA A 305 -38.02 14.42 27.51
C ALA A 305 -36.79 13.93 28.28
N GLU A 306 -37.00 13.05 29.27
CA GLU A 306 -35.94 12.42 30.06
C GLU A 306 -35.80 10.93 29.69
N TYR A 307 -34.60 10.55 29.24
CA TYR A 307 -34.23 9.17 28.91
C TYR A 307 -33.39 8.57 30.03
N LEU A 308 -33.76 7.37 30.48
CA LEU A 308 -32.87 6.54 31.29
C LEU A 308 -32.08 5.63 30.34
N LEU A 309 -30.75 5.76 30.35
CA LEU A 309 -29.85 4.95 29.51
C LEU A 309 -29.14 3.91 30.41
N GLU A 310 -29.83 2.80 30.67
CA GLU A 310 -29.44 1.80 31.68
C GLU A 310 -28.02 1.24 31.47
N GLU A 311 -27.59 1.00 30.23
CA GLU A 311 -26.27 0.47 29.90
C GLU A 311 -25.11 1.39 30.30
N ILE A 312 -25.38 2.70 30.45
CA ILE A 312 -24.41 3.70 30.92
C ILE A 312 -24.77 4.31 32.29
N GLY A 313 -25.95 4.00 32.84
CA GLY A 313 -26.40 4.49 34.15
C GLY A 313 -26.72 5.99 34.21
N GLU A 314 -26.86 6.66 33.07
CA GLU A 314 -27.05 8.12 32.97
C GLU A 314 -28.50 8.49 32.60
N THR A 315 -28.90 9.72 32.95
CA THR A 315 -30.21 10.29 32.55
C THR A 315 -30.02 11.50 31.63
N VAL A 316 -30.46 11.39 30.38
CA VAL A 316 -30.27 12.40 29.34
C VAL A 316 -31.55 13.21 29.15
N LYS A 317 -31.44 14.53 28.93
CA LYS A 317 -32.59 15.44 28.79
C LYS A 317 -32.60 16.15 27.44
N GLU A 318 -33.65 15.94 26.66
CA GLU A 318 -33.90 16.64 25.39
C GLU A 318 -34.99 17.68 25.58
N LYS A 319 -34.73 18.93 25.18
CA LYS A 319 -35.72 20.00 25.17
C LYS A 319 -36.22 20.22 23.76
N LYS A 320 -37.51 19.95 23.51
CA LYS A 320 -38.16 20.18 22.22
C LYS A 320 -39.20 21.29 22.35
N THR A 321 -39.15 22.24 21.42
CA THR A 321 -40.05 23.39 21.38
C THR A 321 -40.98 23.26 20.19
N VAL A 322 -42.28 23.49 20.40
CA VAL A 322 -43.34 23.36 19.39
C VAL A 322 -44.18 24.63 19.42
N GLN A 323 -44.40 25.25 18.25
CA GLN A 323 -45.37 26.34 18.12
C GLN A 323 -46.73 25.75 17.76
N PHE A 324 -47.77 26.19 18.48
CA PHE A 324 -49.15 25.77 18.26
C PHE A 324 -49.98 26.91 17.64
N ASN A 325 -51.02 26.56 16.90
CA ASN A 325 -51.97 27.46 16.25
C ASN A 325 -53.39 27.28 16.82
N ALA A 326 -54.31 28.19 16.48
CA ALA A 326 -55.70 28.13 16.94
C ALA A 326 -56.53 26.99 16.32
N GLN A 327 -55.98 26.25 15.36
CA GLN A 327 -56.62 25.19 14.58
C GLN A 327 -55.98 23.81 14.82
N ASP A 328 -54.98 23.71 15.70
CA ASP A 328 -54.25 22.47 15.94
C ASP A 328 -55.07 21.56 16.89
N GLU A 329 -55.87 20.65 16.34
CA GLU A 329 -56.61 19.65 17.14
C GLU A 329 -55.70 18.51 17.63
N LEU A 330 -54.75 18.09 16.79
CA LEU A 330 -53.76 17.04 17.05
C LEU A 330 -52.36 17.50 16.63
N ALA A 331 -51.37 17.33 17.51
CA ALA A 331 -49.96 17.58 17.21
C ALA A 331 -49.09 16.35 17.54
N LYS A 332 -48.19 15.98 16.62
CA LYS A 332 -47.20 14.91 16.82
C LYS A 332 -45.91 15.50 17.37
N VAL A 333 -45.43 14.99 18.50
CA VAL A 333 -44.19 15.45 19.15
C VAL A 333 -43.24 14.27 19.33
N GLU A 334 -42.42 14.07 18.31
CA GLU A 334 -41.40 13.01 18.27
C GLU A 334 -40.14 13.46 19.03
N PHE A 335 -39.61 12.61 19.89
CA PHE A 335 -38.36 12.83 20.62
C PHE A 335 -37.33 11.73 20.29
N GLY A 336 -36.08 11.93 20.70
CA GLY A 336 -34.97 10.97 20.61
C GLY A 336 -33.87 11.42 19.65
N THR A 337 -33.97 12.65 19.14
CA THR A 337 -33.07 13.17 18.11
C THR A 337 -31.62 13.27 18.60
N LEU A 338 -31.42 13.37 19.92
CA LEU A 338 -30.10 13.50 20.55
C LEU A 338 -29.39 12.17 20.84
N LEU A 339 -29.95 11.02 20.44
CA LEU A 339 -29.38 9.69 20.70
C LEU A 339 -28.74 9.06 19.45
N GLY A 340 -27.65 8.33 19.69
CA GLY A 340 -27.01 7.40 18.77
C GLY A 340 -26.82 6.02 19.43
N ALA A 341 -26.23 5.07 18.69
CA ALA A 341 -26.07 3.69 19.13
C ALA A 341 -24.64 3.17 18.93
N ILE A 342 -24.13 2.43 19.91
CA ILE A 342 -22.92 1.61 19.80
C ILE A 342 -23.36 0.16 19.69
N LYS A 343 -23.08 -0.50 18.55
CA LYS A 343 -23.34 -1.92 18.33
C LYS A 343 -22.09 -2.73 18.64
N LEU A 344 -22.27 -3.88 19.28
CA LEU A 344 -21.19 -4.78 19.68
C LEU A 344 -21.36 -6.10 18.92
N ASP A 345 -20.53 -6.29 17.89
CA ASP A 345 -20.58 -7.45 17.00
C ASP A 345 -19.62 -8.55 17.45
N ALA A 346 -18.43 -8.18 17.92
CA ALA A 346 -17.44 -9.09 18.49
C ALA A 346 -16.56 -8.37 19.52
N LEU A 347 -16.15 -9.09 20.56
CA LEU A 347 -15.21 -8.65 21.59
C LEU A 347 -14.25 -9.79 21.99
N PRO A 348 -13.02 -9.48 22.42
CA PRO A 348 -12.07 -10.46 22.94
C PRO A 348 -12.54 -11.15 24.21
N LYS A 349 -12.18 -12.42 24.41
CA LYS A 349 -12.69 -13.27 25.50
C LYS A 349 -12.33 -12.81 26.92
N HIS A 350 -11.31 -11.96 27.06
CA HIS A 350 -10.76 -11.53 28.36
C HIS A 350 -10.62 -10.00 28.51
N GLY A 351 -11.20 -9.22 27.61
CA GLY A 351 -11.20 -7.75 27.69
C GLY A 351 -12.37 -7.20 28.50
N ASN A 352 -12.12 -6.27 29.43
CA ASN A 352 -13.18 -5.44 30.00
C ASN A 352 -13.41 -4.22 29.10
N LEU A 353 -14.65 -3.97 28.69
CA LEU A 353 -15.03 -2.81 27.88
C LEU A 353 -15.19 -1.55 28.75
N TYR A 354 -14.48 -0.49 28.37
CA TYR A 354 -14.61 0.85 28.92
C TYR A 354 -14.96 1.83 27.80
N LEU A 355 -15.81 2.80 28.12
CA LEU A 355 -16.20 3.90 27.24
C LEU A 355 -15.99 5.21 27.99
N GLU A 356 -15.36 6.18 27.34
CA GLU A 356 -15.17 7.53 27.85
C GLU A 356 -15.84 8.50 26.86
N GLY A 357 -16.80 9.28 27.31
CA GLY A 357 -17.66 10.11 26.46
C GLY A 357 -17.47 11.61 26.70
N ALA A 358 -17.63 12.39 25.64
CA ALA A 358 -17.75 13.84 25.65
C ALA A 358 -19.05 14.23 24.93
N PHE A 359 -20.11 14.42 25.70
CA PHE A 359 -21.46 14.75 25.26
C PHE A 359 -21.59 16.24 24.91
N GLU A 360 -22.41 16.61 23.92
CA GLU A 360 -22.47 17.99 23.42
C GLU A 360 -23.31 18.97 24.28
N TYR A 361 -24.02 18.50 25.31
CA TYR A 361 -25.13 19.23 25.93
C TYR A 361 -24.91 19.78 27.36
N GLU A 362 -23.92 19.30 28.13
CA GLU A 362 -23.54 19.90 29.42
C GLU A 362 -22.00 19.87 29.66
N ASN A 363 -21.53 20.64 30.65
CA ASN A 363 -20.11 20.97 30.84
C ASN A 363 -19.22 19.80 31.30
N PHE A 364 -18.72 19.03 30.32
CA PHE A 364 -17.44 18.33 30.28
C PHE A 364 -16.87 17.80 31.62
N GLN A 365 -17.10 16.50 31.88
CA GLN A 365 -16.34 15.71 32.85
C GLN A 365 -15.87 14.40 32.18
N PRO A 366 -14.60 14.28 31.76
CA PRO A 366 -14.09 13.07 31.14
C PRO A 366 -13.89 11.99 32.22
N LYS A 367 -14.93 11.19 32.45
CA LYS A 367 -14.94 10.13 33.45
C LYS A 367 -14.99 8.76 32.76
N PRO A 368 -14.00 7.88 32.97
CA PRO A 368 -14.03 6.52 32.43
C PRO A 368 -15.25 5.75 32.96
N LEU A 369 -16.11 5.28 32.06
CA LEU A 369 -17.27 4.47 32.41
C LEU A 369 -17.03 3.02 31.98
N LYS A 370 -17.13 2.09 32.93
CA LYS A 370 -17.17 0.65 32.59
C LYS A 370 -18.59 0.32 32.16
N ILE A 371 -18.77 -0.13 30.92
CA ILE A 371 -20.07 -0.62 30.47
C ILE A 371 -20.36 -1.94 31.19
N GLN A 372 -21.54 -2.03 31.80
CA GLN A 372 -22.00 -3.24 32.49
C GLN A 372 -22.96 -4.01 31.57
N ASN A 373 -23.07 -5.33 31.77
CA ASN A 373 -24.04 -6.19 31.09
C ASN A 373 -24.03 -6.08 29.55
N VAL A 374 -22.83 -5.99 28.96
CA VAL A 374 -22.59 -6.07 27.51
C VAL A 374 -23.25 -7.32 26.92
N ALA A 375 -24.13 -7.11 25.94
CA ALA A 375 -24.80 -8.16 25.18
C ALA A 375 -24.55 -7.96 23.68
N PHE A 376 -24.04 -8.99 22.99
CA PHE A 376 -23.78 -8.93 21.56
C PHE A 376 -25.08 -8.70 20.76
N GLY A 377 -25.01 -7.88 19.72
CA GLY A 377 -26.15 -7.51 18.89
C GLY A 377 -27.17 -6.57 19.54
N LYS A 378 -27.15 -6.34 20.87
CA LYS A 378 -27.95 -5.28 21.50
C LYS A 378 -27.23 -3.94 21.34
N PRO A 379 -27.86 -2.89 20.77
CA PRO A 379 -27.28 -1.56 20.73
C PRO A 379 -27.24 -0.94 22.14
N ILE A 380 -26.11 -0.32 22.47
CA ILE A 380 -25.95 0.54 23.65
C ILE A 380 -26.26 1.97 23.22
N TYR A 381 -27.31 2.56 23.77
CA TYR A 381 -27.73 3.92 23.41
C TYR A 381 -27.01 4.98 24.23
N VAL A 382 -26.52 6.00 23.55
CA VAL A 382 -25.71 7.09 24.13
C VAL A 382 -26.05 8.42 23.43
N PRO A 383 -25.78 9.59 24.03
CA PRO A 383 -25.94 10.88 23.34
C PRO A 383 -25.08 11.01 22.07
N LEU A 384 -25.45 11.92 21.18
CA LEU A 384 -24.53 12.43 20.16
C LEU A 384 -23.35 13.17 20.85
N GLY A 385 -22.15 13.01 20.27
CA GLY A 385 -20.90 13.46 20.89
C GLY A 385 -19.67 12.68 20.43
N LYS A 386 -18.54 12.91 21.11
CA LYS A 386 -17.26 12.25 20.83
C LYS A 386 -16.98 11.18 21.88
N TYR A 387 -16.38 10.06 21.45
CA TYR A 387 -16.19 8.89 22.30
C TYR A 387 -14.80 8.30 22.13
N VAL A 388 -14.26 7.80 23.24
CA VAL A 388 -13.10 6.92 23.30
C VAL A 388 -13.58 5.56 23.80
N VAL A 389 -13.32 4.49 23.06
CA VAL A 389 -13.55 3.12 23.51
C VAL A 389 -12.22 2.43 23.80
N GLU A 390 -12.14 1.77 24.94
CA GLU A 390 -10.96 1.03 25.37
C GLU A 390 -11.30 -0.39 25.85
N LEU A 391 -10.47 -1.35 25.47
CA LEU A 391 -10.48 -2.70 26.04
C LEU A 391 -9.33 -2.79 27.03
N ARG A 392 -9.61 -3.07 28.30
CA ARG A 392 -8.60 -3.14 29.36
C ARG A 392 -8.53 -4.56 29.97
N GLU A 393 -7.32 -5.10 30.07
CA GLU A 393 -7.02 -6.38 30.73
C GLU A 393 -6.31 -6.10 32.06
N MET A 394 -6.63 -6.84 33.11
CA MET A 394 -6.00 -6.70 34.43
C MET A 394 -4.75 -7.58 34.52
N GLN A 395 -3.56 -7.00 34.43
CA GLN A 395 -2.29 -7.73 34.59
C GLN A 395 -1.84 -7.69 36.06
N SER A 396 -1.47 -8.84 36.63
CA SER A 396 -0.90 -8.95 37.98
C SER A 396 0.49 -8.32 38.03
N VAL A 397 0.73 -7.38 38.96
CA VAL A 397 2.04 -6.76 39.14
C VAL A 397 2.93 -7.67 40.00
N SER A 398 3.96 -8.22 39.37
CA SER A 398 4.91 -9.15 40.01
C SER A 398 5.44 -8.60 41.34
N GLY A 399 5.39 -9.42 42.40
CA GLY A 399 5.76 -9.02 43.76
C GLY A 399 4.64 -8.37 44.58
N THR A 400 3.43 -8.20 44.04
CA THR A 400 2.28 -7.64 44.77
C THR A 400 0.99 -8.44 44.54
N THR A 401 -0.02 -8.22 45.38
CA THR A 401 -1.41 -8.67 45.16
C THR A 401 -2.21 -7.72 44.25
N GLY A 402 -1.58 -6.68 43.70
CA GLY A 402 -2.24 -5.68 42.87
C GLY A 402 -2.32 -6.09 41.40
N THR A 403 -3.42 -5.72 40.75
CA THR A 403 -3.55 -5.76 39.28
C THR A 403 -3.60 -4.35 38.72
N LEU A 404 -2.92 -4.12 37.59
CA LEU A 404 -3.02 -2.86 36.83
C LEU A 404 -3.79 -3.08 35.52
N PRO A 405 -4.68 -2.15 35.14
CA PRO A 405 -5.37 -2.20 33.85
C PRO A 405 -4.42 -1.82 32.72
N ARG A 406 -4.14 -2.76 31.82
CA ARG A 406 -3.44 -2.51 30.55
C ARG A 406 -4.44 -2.35 29.43
N ILE A 407 -4.33 -1.25 28.68
CA ILE A 407 -5.10 -1.02 27.46
C ILE A 407 -4.60 -2.00 26.38
N LYS A 408 -5.51 -2.80 25.84
CA LYS A 408 -5.29 -3.74 24.72
C LYS A 408 -5.86 -3.21 23.40
N TYR A 409 -6.72 -2.21 23.44
CA TYR A 409 -7.31 -1.56 22.27
C TYR A 409 -7.77 -0.17 22.68
N ARG A 410 -7.57 0.83 21.81
CA ARG A 410 -8.12 2.18 21.94
C ARG A 410 -8.58 2.70 20.58
N ARG A 411 -9.79 3.24 20.50
CA ARG A 411 -10.28 3.98 19.32
C ARG A 411 -11.07 5.21 19.74
N GLU A 412 -10.99 6.24 18.92
CA GLU A 412 -11.79 7.46 19.06
C GLU A 412 -12.79 7.52 17.90
N PHE A 413 -14.04 7.89 18.18
CA PHE A 413 -15.11 8.02 17.19
C PHE A 413 -16.08 9.15 17.55
N VAL A 414 -16.97 9.48 16.63
CA VAL A 414 -17.94 10.57 16.78
C VAL A 414 -19.31 10.07 16.35
N LEU A 415 -20.31 10.21 17.23
CA LEU A 415 -21.72 10.02 16.90
C LEU A 415 -22.35 11.38 16.66
N ASN A 416 -22.99 11.57 15.51
CA ASN A 416 -23.65 12.83 15.15
C ASN A 416 -24.90 12.56 14.28
N ASN A 417 -25.56 13.62 13.79
CA ASN A 417 -26.80 13.50 13.01
C ASN A 417 -26.67 12.69 11.70
N GLN A 418 -25.47 12.61 11.11
CA GLN A 418 -25.18 11.82 9.91
C GLN A 418 -24.74 10.40 10.28
N ASN A 419 -23.80 10.29 11.22
CA ASN A 419 -23.25 9.04 11.72
C ASN A 419 -23.84 8.74 13.10
N ARG A 420 -25.08 8.23 13.14
CA ARG A 420 -25.80 7.91 14.39
C ARG A 420 -25.42 6.56 15.00
N GLU A 421 -24.71 5.71 14.27
CA GLU A 421 -24.27 4.39 14.75
C GLU A 421 -22.75 4.23 14.66
N TYR A 422 -22.18 3.51 15.63
CA TYR A 422 -20.81 3.02 15.60
C TYR A 422 -20.80 1.52 15.88
N VAL A 423 -20.14 0.74 15.02
CA VAL A 423 -20.02 -0.72 15.16
C VAL A 423 -18.65 -1.06 15.71
N LEU A 424 -18.60 -1.66 16.91
CA LEU A 424 -17.40 -2.23 17.48
C LEU A 424 -17.34 -3.72 17.19
N ASN A 425 -16.39 -4.09 16.33
CA ASN A 425 -16.03 -5.45 15.97
C ASN A 425 -14.54 -5.57 16.25
N VAL A 426 -14.18 -6.31 17.31
CA VAL A 426 -12.78 -6.54 17.72
C VAL A 426 -12.60 -7.99 18.12
N LYS A 427 -11.74 -8.71 17.41
CA LYS A 427 -11.47 -10.14 17.64
C LYS A 427 -10.17 -10.37 18.39
N ASP A 428 -10.01 -11.58 18.94
CA ASP A 428 -8.77 -11.99 19.64
C ASP A 428 -7.54 -11.89 18.70
N GLU A 429 -7.68 -12.23 17.40
CA GLU A 429 -6.60 -12.20 16.41
C GLU A 429 -6.20 -10.77 16.00
N GLU A 430 -7.17 -9.85 15.99
CA GLU A 430 -6.97 -8.43 15.67
C GLU A 430 -6.23 -7.70 16.80
N LEU A 431 -6.13 -8.32 17.98
CA LEU A 431 -5.30 -7.89 19.12
C LEU A 431 -4.02 -8.71 19.30
N ALA A 432 -3.63 -9.51 18.31
CA ALA A 432 -2.34 -10.22 18.30
C ALA A 432 -1.23 -9.46 17.54
N SER A 433 -1.60 -8.53 16.65
CA SER A 433 -0.67 -7.79 15.78
C SER A 433 -1.14 -6.37 15.50
N PHE A 434 -0.23 -5.49 15.10
CA PHE A 434 -0.52 -4.06 14.85
C PHE A 434 0.29 -3.52 13.67
N PRO A 435 -0.20 -2.50 12.92
CA PRO A 435 0.51 -1.97 11.76
C PRO A 435 1.91 -1.44 12.08
N ALA A 436 2.87 -1.80 11.22
CA ALA A 436 4.23 -1.29 11.24
C ALA A 436 4.74 -0.99 9.82
N THR A 437 5.65 -0.02 9.75
CA THR A 437 6.39 0.37 8.55
C THR A 437 7.89 0.28 8.85
N LEU A 438 8.63 -0.55 8.13
CA LEU A 438 10.08 -0.68 8.30
C LEU A 438 10.80 -0.39 6.99
N THR A 439 11.73 0.56 6.98
CA THR A 439 12.59 0.85 5.81
C THR A 439 14.06 0.59 6.14
N SER A 440 14.88 0.33 5.13
CA SER A 440 16.33 0.28 5.29
C SER A 440 17.04 0.97 4.14
N GLU A 441 18.22 1.50 4.42
CA GLU A 441 19.21 1.90 3.44
C GLU A 441 20.39 0.91 3.45
N PRO A 442 20.66 0.18 2.34
CA PRO A 442 19.82 0.06 1.15
C PRO A 442 18.54 -0.74 1.40
N SER A 443 17.55 -0.55 0.52
CA SER A 443 16.25 -1.26 0.56
C SER A 443 16.35 -2.71 0.05
N GLY A 444 15.28 -3.48 0.20
CA GLY A 444 15.23 -4.91 -0.15
C GLY A 444 16.07 -5.76 0.81
N ALA A 445 15.90 -5.53 2.11
CA ALA A 445 16.45 -6.35 3.18
C ALA A 445 15.34 -7.21 3.80
N ASP A 446 15.61 -8.50 4.00
CA ASP A 446 14.73 -9.44 4.66
C ASP A 446 14.36 -8.93 6.06
N VAL A 447 13.07 -8.83 6.35
CA VAL A 447 12.55 -8.54 7.70
C VAL A 447 12.26 -9.86 8.39
N LEU A 448 12.97 -10.14 9.50
CA LEU A 448 12.72 -11.30 10.35
C LEU A 448 12.29 -10.86 11.75
N ILE A 449 11.21 -11.47 12.25
CA ILE A 449 10.72 -11.33 13.63
C ILE A 449 10.90 -12.67 14.34
N ASP A 450 11.61 -12.67 15.46
CA ASP A 450 11.98 -13.87 16.23
C ASP A 450 12.61 -15.00 15.39
N GLY A 451 13.30 -14.62 14.30
CA GLY A 451 13.94 -15.52 13.35
C GLY A 451 13.05 -16.01 12.19
N LYS A 452 11.76 -15.68 12.17
CA LYS A 452 10.85 -15.96 11.04
C LYS A 452 10.80 -14.76 10.08
N LYS A 453 11.07 -14.96 8.78
CA LYS A 453 10.85 -13.92 7.76
C LYS A 453 9.36 -13.56 7.68
N VAL A 454 9.07 -12.26 7.69
CA VAL A 454 7.71 -11.70 7.56
C VAL A 454 7.53 -10.84 6.30
N GLY A 455 8.61 -10.45 5.63
CA GLY A 455 8.61 -9.69 4.39
C GLY A 455 9.98 -9.09 4.10
N ASP A 456 10.01 -8.01 3.33
CA ASP A 456 11.22 -7.31 2.89
C ASP A 456 11.05 -5.79 3.02
N THR A 457 12.15 -5.03 3.19
CA THR A 457 12.08 -3.55 3.24
C THR A 457 11.91 -2.92 1.85
N PRO A 458 11.08 -1.87 1.68
CA PRO A 458 10.20 -1.26 2.67
C PRO A 458 8.98 -2.14 2.99
N PHE A 459 8.90 -2.56 4.25
CA PHE A 459 7.82 -3.40 4.76
C PHE A 459 6.67 -2.51 5.23
N LYS A 460 5.43 -2.87 4.89
CA LYS A 460 4.21 -2.23 5.39
C LYS A 460 3.17 -3.32 5.65
N GLY A 461 2.90 -3.61 6.92
CA GLY A 461 2.04 -4.73 7.33
C GLY A 461 1.92 -4.84 8.85
N ASN A 462 1.19 -5.85 9.34
CA ASN A 462 1.01 -6.03 10.79
C ASN A 462 2.14 -6.88 11.37
N LEU A 463 2.72 -6.45 12.50
CA LEU A 463 3.73 -7.18 13.27
C LEU A 463 3.17 -7.54 14.66
N PRO A 464 3.63 -8.64 15.29
CA PRO A 464 3.08 -9.10 16.57
C PRO A 464 3.30 -8.09 17.71
N LEU A 465 2.36 -8.07 18.66
CA LEU A 465 2.37 -7.15 19.80
C LEU A 465 3.23 -7.66 20.96
N GLY A 466 3.98 -6.75 21.58
CA GLY A 466 4.91 -7.05 22.67
C GLY A 466 6.37 -6.78 22.30
N GLN A 467 7.28 -7.48 22.99
CA GLN A 467 8.72 -7.38 22.78
C GLN A 467 9.20 -8.54 21.92
N HIS A 468 9.80 -8.24 20.77
CA HIS A 468 10.27 -9.22 19.79
C HIS A 468 11.70 -8.90 19.34
N LYS A 469 12.44 -9.91 18.88
CA LYS A 469 13.71 -9.71 18.20
C LYS A 469 13.45 -9.37 16.73
N LEU A 470 13.74 -8.13 16.35
CA LEU A 470 13.84 -7.74 14.95
C LEU A 470 15.24 -8.13 14.43
N THR A 471 15.32 -8.60 13.21
CA THR A 471 16.57 -8.74 12.46
C THR A 471 16.32 -8.36 11.02
N LEU A 472 17.06 -7.37 10.52
CA LEU A 472 17.12 -7.06 9.09
C LEU A 472 18.37 -7.70 8.50
N ARG A 473 18.20 -8.50 7.45
CA ARG A 473 19.28 -9.22 6.77
C ARG A 473 19.35 -8.84 5.29
N LYS A 474 20.55 -8.66 4.76
CA LYS A 474 20.74 -8.44 3.32
C LYS A 474 22.08 -9.00 2.84
N GLU A 475 22.08 -9.62 1.65
CA GLU A 475 23.27 -10.21 1.04
C GLU A 475 24.42 -9.21 0.85
N GLY A 476 25.56 -9.44 1.52
CA GLY A 476 26.71 -8.54 1.53
C GLY A 476 26.62 -7.41 2.56
N PHE A 477 25.74 -7.53 3.55
CA PHE A 477 25.55 -6.60 4.66
C PHE A 477 25.48 -7.35 6.01
N GLU A 478 25.84 -6.66 7.09
CA GLU A 478 25.74 -7.18 8.44
C GLU A 478 24.27 -7.27 8.91
N ASP A 479 23.93 -8.36 9.61
CA ASP A 479 22.60 -8.54 10.23
C ASP A 479 22.32 -7.42 11.25
N LYS A 480 21.41 -6.50 10.91
CA LYS A 480 20.98 -5.43 11.82
C LYS A 480 19.92 -5.99 12.77
N ILE A 481 20.38 -6.46 13.93
CA ILE A 481 19.54 -6.91 15.04
C ILE A 481 19.08 -5.69 15.87
N ASP A 482 17.81 -5.70 16.28
CA ASP A 482 17.23 -4.69 17.18
C ASP A 482 16.09 -5.27 18.04
N THR A 483 15.64 -4.52 19.05
CA THR A 483 14.48 -4.89 19.89
C THR A 483 13.23 -4.17 19.42
N LEU A 484 12.30 -4.91 18.82
CA LEU A 484 11.00 -4.38 18.42
C LEU A 484 10.04 -4.41 19.60
N ASN A 485 9.56 -3.24 20.04
CA ASN A 485 8.55 -3.09 21.07
C ASN A 485 7.27 -2.52 20.45
N MET A 486 6.28 -3.39 20.21
CA MET A 486 4.99 -3.07 19.59
C MET A 486 3.90 -2.87 20.64
N ASP A 487 3.18 -1.74 20.58
CA ASP A 487 2.02 -1.43 21.42
C ASP A 487 0.82 -0.95 20.59
N VAL A 488 -0.39 -1.16 21.10
CA VAL A 488 -1.65 -1.21 20.33
C VAL A 488 -2.26 0.15 19.94
N ASN A 489 -1.45 1.21 20.01
CA ASN A 489 -1.89 2.60 20.00
C ASN A 489 -1.16 3.48 18.98
N ILE A 490 0.06 3.10 18.56
CA ILE A 490 0.91 3.91 17.67
C ILE A 490 1.49 3.00 16.59
N PRO A 491 1.21 3.23 15.28
CA PRO A 491 1.82 2.44 14.21
C PRO A 491 3.34 2.57 14.27
N TYR A 492 4.04 1.45 14.43
CA TYR A 492 5.50 1.47 14.59
C TYR A 492 6.16 1.85 13.26
N SER A 493 7.05 2.84 13.27
CA SER A 493 7.74 3.31 12.07
C SER A 493 9.22 3.46 12.36
N ALA A 494 10.06 2.75 11.63
CA ALA A 494 11.51 2.77 11.82
C ALA A 494 12.28 2.68 10.50
N ASN A 495 13.37 3.42 10.43
CA ASN A 495 14.28 3.48 9.29
C ASN A 495 15.67 3.03 9.77
N PHE A 496 16.26 2.06 9.08
CA PHE A 496 17.54 1.45 9.45
C PHE A 496 18.61 1.73 8.39
N THR A 497 19.88 1.60 8.77
CA THR A 497 21.00 1.62 7.83
C THR A 497 21.82 0.35 8.07
N LEU A 498 22.19 -0.35 6.99
CA LEU A 498 22.93 -1.60 7.07
C LEU A 498 24.41 -1.35 6.78
N GLY A 499 25.30 -1.83 7.65
CA GLY A 499 26.73 -1.86 7.40
C GLY A 499 27.08 -2.97 6.39
N THR A 500 28.15 -2.78 5.62
CA THR A 500 28.71 -3.87 4.80
C THR A 500 29.71 -4.67 5.60
N THR A 501 29.65 -5.99 5.51
CA THR A 501 30.73 -6.88 5.98
C THR A 501 32.03 -6.60 5.18
N PRO A 502 33.22 -6.95 5.72
CA PRO A 502 34.48 -6.78 5.01
C PRO A 502 34.54 -7.46 3.63
N ALA A 503 33.89 -8.62 3.47
CA ALA A 503 33.73 -9.30 2.19
C ALA A 503 32.56 -8.72 1.39
N GLY A 504 31.40 -8.52 2.02
CA GLY A 504 30.17 -8.04 1.39
C GLY A 504 30.28 -6.71 0.67
N ASN A 505 31.14 -5.79 1.13
CA ASN A 505 31.47 -4.58 0.37
C ASN A 505 31.99 -4.91 -1.05
N TYR A 506 32.94 -5.84 -1.15
CA TYR A 506 33.48 -6.30 -2.43
C TYR A 506 32.49 -7.18 -3.21
N VAL A 507 31.62 -7.94 -2.55
CA VAL A 507 30.48 -8.63 -3.21
C VAL A 507 29.54 -7.63 -3.86
N ASN A 508 29.22 -6.53 -3.17
CA ASN A 508 28.36 -5.46 -3.69
C ASN A 508 29.00 -4.74 -4.89
N LEU A 509 30.32 -4.46 -4.84
CA LEU A 509 31.07 -3.94 -5.99
C LEU A 509 31.07 -4.92 -7.17
N GLY A 510 31.31 -6.22 -6.91
CA GLY A 510 31.26 -7.27 -7.93
C GLY A 510 29.89 -7.39 -8.58
N ARG A 511 28.81 -7.39 -7.78
CA ARG A 511 27.41 -7.41 -8.27
C ARG A 511 27.08 -6.14 -9.08
N ASN A 512 27.62 -4.98 -8.70
CA ASN A 512 27.47 -3.73 -9.45
C ASN A 512 28.17 -3.80 -10.83
N ALA A 513 29.37 -4.41 -10.90
CA ALA A 513 30.09 -4.65 -12.14
C ALA A 513 29.37 -5.68 -13.04
N ILE A 514 28.83 -6.77 -12.49
CA ILE A 514 27.98 -7.74 -13.23
C ILE A 514 26.78 -7.02 -13.87
N ASN A 515 26.08 -6.18 -13.11
CA ASN A 515 24.92 -5.42 -13.62
C ASN A 515 25.27 -4.42 -14.74
N LYS A 516 26.56 -4.06 -14.90
CA LYS A 516 27.09 -3.23 -16.00
C LYS A 516 27.73 -4.05 -17.13
N GLY A 517 27.71 -5.38 -17.06
CA GLY A 517 28.42 -6.27 -17.99
C GLY A 517 29.95 -6.26 -17.85
N GLN A 518 30.49 -5.67 -16.77
CA GLN A 518 31.92 -5.51 -16.52
C GLN A 518 32.51 -6.75 -15.83
N TYR A 519 32.33 -7.92 -16.45
CA TYR A 519 32.60 -9.23 -15.80
C TYR A 519 34.05 -9.41 -15.30
N ASN A 520 35.05 -8.83 -15.97
CA ASN A 520 36.44 -8.89 -15.50
C ASN A 520 36.64 -8.11 -14.18
N GLN A 521 36.06 -6.90 -14.07
CA GLN A 521 36.06 -6.11 -12.83
C GLN A 521 35.24 -6.79 -11.73
N ALA A 522 34.17 -7.50 -12.10
CA ALA A 522 33.43 -8.33 -11.16
C ALA A 522 34.30 -9.46 -10.60
N ILE A 523 35.06 -10.16 -11.45
CA ILE A 523 36.00 -11.21 -11.03
C ILE A 523 37.08 -10.64 -10.10
N GLU A 524 37.67 -9.48 -10.41
CA GLU A 524 38.64 -8.80 -9.55
C GLU A 524 38.06 -8.49 -8.16
N HIS A 525 36.87 -7.88 -8.10
CA HIS A 525 36.20 -7.57 -6.83
C HIS A 525 35.81 -8.84 -6.05
N LEU A 526 35.32 -9.88 -6.71
CA LEU A 526 34.90 -11.12 -6.05
C LEU A 526 36.09 -11.97 -5.57
N ILE A 527 37.21 -11.98 -6.30
CA ILE A 527 38.48 -12.56 -5.83
C ILE A 527 39.00 -11.78 -4.61
N GLU A 528 38.80 -10.46 -4.57
CA GLU A 528 39.15 -9.67 -3.39
C GLU A 528 38.23 -9.99 -2.20
N ALA A 529 36.92 -10.19 -2.42
CA ALA A 529 35.97 -10.60 -1.39
C ALA A 529 36.38 -11.91 -0.69
N LEU A 530 36.88 -12.91 -1.43
CA LEU A 530 37.39 -14.18 -0.86
C LEU A 530 38.51 -13.96 0.18
N LYS A 531 39.30 -12.89 0.07
CA LYS A 531 40.42 -12.58 0.97
C LYS A 531 39.98 -11.88 2.27
N ARG A 532 38.70 -11.54 2.41
CA ARG A 532 38.17 -10.72 3.51
C ARG A 532 37.41 -11.52 4.57
N ASN A 533 37.76 -12.81 4.70
CA ASN A 533 37.15 -13.78 5.62
C ASN A 533 35.61 -13.82 5.51
N PRO A 534 35.04 -14.10 4.32
CA PRO A 534 33.61 -14.23 4.15
C PRO A 534 33.02 -15.34 5.04
N ASP A 535 31.77 -15.17 5.49
CA ASP A 535 31.03 -16.26 6.12
C ASP A 535 30.62 -17.35 5.10
N LYS A 536 29.95 -18.42 5.56
CA LYS A 536 29.57 -19.54 4.66
C LYS A 536 28.53 -19.16 3.60
N GLN A 537 27.60 -18.25 3.91
CA GLN A 537 26.60 -17.77 2.96
C GLN A 537 27.24 -16.80 1.97
N GLU A 538 28.14 -15.92 2.44
CA GLU A 538 28.94 -15.05 1.59
C GLU A 538 29.88 -15.85 0.66
N LEU A 539 30.54 -16.88 1.17
CA LEU A 539 31.46 -17.74 0.41
C LEU A 539 30.72 -18.43 -0.75
N GLY A 540 29.57 -19.04 -0.47
CA GLY A 540 28.70 -19.61 -1.50
C GLY A 540 28.20 -18.57 -2.51
N GLN A 541 27.90 -17.34 -2.06
CA GLN A 541 27.55 -16.25 -2.97
C GLN A 541 28.71 -15.86 -3.88
N ILE A 542 29.90 -15.68 -3.33
CA ILE A 542 31.10 -15.27 -4.07
C ILE A 542 31.45 -16.34 -5.10
N HIS A 543 31.42 -17.62 -4.72
CA HIS A 543 31.63 -18.73 -5.64
C HIS A 543 30.59 -18.74 -6.77
N TYR A 544 29.29 -18.56 -6.46
CA TYR A 544 28.25 -18.48 -7.50
C TYR A 544 28.43 -17.30 -8.45
N LEU A 545 28.72 -16.10 -7.94
CA LEU A 545 28.92 -14.90 -8.76
C LEU A 545 30.22 -14.95 -9.58
N LEU A 546 31.27 -15.62 -9.09
CA LEU A 546 32.47 -15.92 -9.87
C LEU A 546 32.15 -16.90 -10.99
N GLY A 547 31.41 -17.99 -10.70
CA GLY A 547 30.95 -18.93 -11.71
C GLY A 547 30.15 -18.26 -12.82
N GLN A 548 29.21 -17.36 -12.47
CA GLN A 548 28.47 -16.55 -13.44
C GLN A 548 29.38 -15.62 -14.26
N SER A 549 30.35 -14.95 -13.61
CA SER A 549 31.22 -14.00 -14.30
C SER A 549 32.15 -14.70 -15.29
N PHE A 550 32.74 -15.84 -14.91
CA PHE A 550 33.55 -16.67 -15.81
C PHE A 550 32.71 -17.30 -16.95
N LEU A 551 31.46 -17.69 -16.68
CA LEU A 551 30.53 -18.15 -17.71
C LEU A 551 30.26 -17.05 -18.76
N LYS A 552 30.08 -15.80 -18.33
CA LYS A 552 29.86 -14.67 -19.26
C LYS A 552 31.13 -14.22 -20.00
N THR A 553 32.33 -14.56 -19.50
CA THR A 553 33.59 -14.42 -20.24
C THR A 553 34.00 -15.67 -21.01
N GLN A 554 33.11 -16.67 -21.12
CA GLN A 554 33.31 -17.96 -21.82
C GLN A 554 34.45 -18.82 -21.27
N ASN A 555 34.95 -18.53 -20.05
CA ASN A 555 35.91 -19.36 -19.36
C ASN A 555 35.19 -20.51 -18.63
N TYR A 556 34.75 -21.49 -19.41
CA TYR A 556 33.89 -22.59 -18.95
C TYR A 556 34.54 -23.46 -17.86
N GLU A 557 35.85 -23.64 -17.88
CA GLU A 557 36.60 -24.39 -16.87
C GLU A 557 36.54 -23.71 -15.49
N GLN A 558 36.86 -22.42 -15.43
CA GLN A 558 36.75 -21.66 -14.18
C GLN A 558 35.28 -21.52 -13.75
N ALA A 559 34.36 -21.33 -14.70
CA ALA A 559 32.93 -21.29 -14.40
C ALA A 559 32.45 -22.56 -13.70
N GLN A 560 32.78 -23.74 -14.26
CA GLN A 560 32.46 -25.04 -13.65
C GLN A 560 33.08 -25.16 -12.24
N GLY A 561 34.38 -24.93 -12.11
CA GLY A 561 35.08 -25.07 -10.83
C GLY A 561 34.63 -24.10 -9.74
N TYR A 562 33.99 -22.98 -10.09
CA TYR A 562 33.37 -22.06 -9.13
C TYR A 562 31.92 -22.42 -8.80
N PHE A 563 31.12 -22.90 -9.77
CA PHE A 563 29.79 -23.43 -9.47
C PHE A 563 29.84 -24.70 -8.61
N GLU A 564 30.81 -25.60 -8.83
CA GLU A 564 31.02 -26.80 -8.00
C GLU A 564 31.30 -26.44 -6.53
N LYS A 565 32.08 -25.37 -6.27
CA LYS A 565 32.30 -24.85 -4.91
C LYS A 565 31.01 -24.28 -4.30
N ALA A 566 30.25 -23.48 -5.06
CA ALA A 566 28.97 -22.94 -4.61
C ALA A 566 27.92 -24.02 -4.28
N ILE A 567 28.00 -25.18 -4.92
CA ILE A 567 27.19 -26.37 -4.58
C ILE A 567 27.61 -26.96 -3.23
N ALA A 568 28.91 -27.05 -2.95
CA ALA A 568 29.42 -27.53 -1.67
C ALA A 568 29.02 -26.62 -0.48
N ASP A 569 28.97 -25.30 -0.69
CA ASP A 569 28.55 -24.31 0.32
C ASP A 569 27.03 -24.32 0.60
N LYS A 570 26.23 -25.04 -0.20
CA LYS A 570 24.77 -25.21 -0.13
C LYS A 570 23.91 -23.96 -0.36
N SER A 571 24.28 -22.79 0.16
CA SER A 571 23.45 -21.57 0.11
C SER A 571 23.04 -21.11 -1.30
N TYR A 572 23.81 -21.48 -2.33
CA TYR A 572 23.53 -21.17 -3.74
C TYR A 572 23.53 -22.43 -4.62
N ALA A 573 23.37 -23.62 -4.03
CA ALA A 573 23.61 -24.87 -4.74
C ALA A 573 22.73 -25.04 -5.98
N HIS A 574 21.42 -24.86 -5.87
CA HIS A 574 20.53 -25.02 -7.03
C HIS A 574 20.74 -23.94 -8.10
N GLN A 575 21.04 -22.70 -7.72
CA GLN A 575 21.39 -21.63 -8.65
C GLN A 575 22.71 -21.96 -9.39
N ALA A 576 23.69 -22.53 -8.68
CA ALA A 576 24.94 -23.00 -9.25
C ALA A 576 24.78 -24.26 -10.12
N GLU A 577 23.81 -25.13 -9.84
CA GLU A 577 23.45 -26.23 -10.74
C GLU A 577 22.85 -25.74 -12.05
N LEU A 578 22.02 -24.68 -12.03
CA LEU A 578 21.59 -24.01 -13.27
C LEU A 578 22.77 -23.34 -14.00
N GLY A 579 23.75 -22.82 -13.25
CA GLY A 579 25.03 -22.34 -13.79
C GLY A 579 25.82 -23.43 -14.51
N LEU A 580 25.97 -24.61 -13.88
CA LEU A 580 26.56 -25.80 -14.52
C LEU A 580 25.76 -26.26 -15.73
N ALA A 581 24.44 -26.13 -15.74
CA ALA A 581 23.64 -26.46 -16.91
C ALA A 581 23.95 -25.56 -18.11
N GLU A 582 24.14 -24.24 -17.91
CA GLU A 582 24.64 -23.35 -18.97
C GLU A 582 26.05 -23.74 -19.45
N VAL A 583 26.97 -24.11 -18.53
CA VAL A 583 28.34 -24.56 -18.88
C VAL A 583 28.32 -25.87 -19.68
N TYR A 584 27.57 -26.88 -19.23
CA TYR A 584 27.46 -28.16 -19.92
C TYR A 584 26.78 -28.01 -21.29
N PHE A 585 25.76 -27.15 -21.41
CA PHE A 585 25.13 -26.90 -22.70
C PHE A 585 26.09 -26.20 -23.68
N ALA A 586 26.80 -25.16 -23.22
CA ALA A 586 27.78 -24.43 -24.03
C ALA A 586 28.99 -25.30 -24.45
N THR A 587 29.33 -26.32 -23.67
CA THR A 587 30.38 -27.32 -24.00
C THR A 587 29.84 -28.56 -24.74
N GLY A 588 28.59 -28.52 -25.23
CA GLY A 588 27.98 -29.60 -26.03
C GLY A 588 27.45 -30.80 -25.23
N GLN A 589 27.61 -30.81 -23.91
CA GLN A 589 27.21 -31.88 -22.99
C GLN A 589 25.72 -31.78 -22.61
N ALA A 590 24.84 -31.67 -23.62
CA ALA A 590 23.42 -31.35 -23.45
C ALA A 590 22.63 -32.31 -22.54
N GLY A 591 23.07 -33.57 -22.38
CA GLY A 591 22.48 -34.52 -21.44
C GLY A 591 22.81 -34.21 -19.97
N GLN A 592 24.05 -33.76 -19.68
CA GLN A 592 24.44 -33.32 -18.33
C GLN A 592 23.76 -32.00 -17.96
N ALA A 593 23.64 -31.09 -18.93
CA ALA A 593 22.88 -29.85 -18.76
C ALA A 593 21.42 -30.11 -18.36
N LEU A 594 20.75 -31.03 -19.07
CA LEU A 594 19.38 -31.42 -18.73
C LEU A 594 19.29 -32.07 -17.35
N ALA A 595 20.20 -32.98 -17.01
CA ALA A 595 20.23 -33.63 -15.70
C ALA A 595 20.34 -32.63 -14.55
N LYS A 596 21.14 -31.56 -14.70
CA LYS A 596 21.24 -30.47 -13.72
C LYS A 596 19.96 -29.66 -13.58
N ILE A 597 19.29 -29.30 -14.68
CA ILE A 597 18.01 -28.56 -14.63
C ILE A 597 16.92 -29.42 -13.98
N VAL A 598 16.83 -30.70 -14.35
CA VAL A 598 15.87 -31.65 -13.76
C VAL A 598 16.14 -31.84 -12.27
N ASN A 599 17.41 -31.92 -11.83
CA ASN A 599 17.75 -32.01 -10.41
C ASN A 599 17.23 -30.80 -9.62
N VAL A 600 17.36 -29.58 -10.15
CA VAL A 600 16.83 -28.37 -9.52
C VAL A 600 15.30 -28.39 -9.47
N VAL A 601 14.63 -28.72 -10.58
CA VAL A 601 13.15 -28.76 -10.66
C VAL A 601 12.53 -29.78 -9.70
N LEU A 602 13.23 -30.89 -9.40
CA LEU A 602 12.76 -31.93 -8.49
C LEU A 602 13.01 -31.61 -7.00
N ASN A 603 14.13 -30.95 -6.68
CA ASN A 603 14.61 -30.85 -5.30
C ASN A 603 14.51 -29.45 -4.67
N THR A 604 14.35 -28.38 -5.45
CA THR A 604 14.22 -27.03 -4.88
C THR A 604 12.82 -26.78 -4.32
N THR A 605 12.74 -26.19 -3.13
CA THR A 605 11.51 -25.60 -2.58
C THR A 605 11.41 -24.10 -2.82
N ASP A 606 12.43 -23.49 -3.46
CA ASP A 606 12.42 -22.08 -3.83
C ASP A 606 11.76 -21.91 -5.21
N GLU A 607 10.52 -21.39 -5.23
CA GLU A 607 9.75 -21.15 -6.44
C GLU A 607 10.41 -20.14 -7.40
N LYS A 608 11.26 -19.22 -6.91
CA LYS A 608 12.05 -18.31 -7.76
C LYS A 608 13.16 -19.07 -8.49
N VAL A 609 13.84 -19.99 -7.82
CA VAL A 609 14.87 -20.85 -8.43
C VAL A 609 14.23 -21.88 -9.38
N LYS A 610 13.04 -22.38 -9.05
CA LYS A 610 12.22 -23.26 -9.90
C LYS A 610 11.75 -22.54 -11.17
N SER A 611 11.33 -21.28 -11.05
CA SER A 611 11.01 -20.39 -12.18
C SER A 611 12.26 -20.10 -13.05
N GLN A 612 13.42 -19.88 -12.43
CA GLN A 612 14.70 -19.77 -13.15
C GLN A 612 15.05 -21.07 -13.90
N ALA A 613 14.80 -22.23 -13.30
CA ALA A 613 15.04 -23.54 -13.93
C ALA A 613 14.13 -23.77 -15.14
N ALA A 614 12.84 -23.44 -15.04
CA ALA A 614 11.91 -23.48 -16.17
C ALA A 614 12.29 -22.48 -17.28
N THR A 615 12.67 -21.26 -16.91
CA THR A 615 13.14 -20.22 -17.86
C THR A 615 14.42 -20.67 -18.58
N LEU A 616 15.35 -21.32 -17.87
CA LEU A 616 16.55 -21.90 -18.46
C LEU A 616 16.21 -23.07 -19.39
N TYR A 617 15.31 -23.97 -18.98
CA TYR A 617 14.86 -25.09 -19.80
C TYR A 617 14.29 -24.59 -21.13
N ASN A 618 13.36 -23.63 -21.09
CA ASN A 618 12.71 -23.09 -22.28
C ASN A 618 13.70 -22.38 -23.23
N ARG A 619 14.75 -21.74 -22.70
CA ARG A 619 15.83 -21.14 -23.51
C ARG A 619 16.72 -22.17 -24.19
N LEU A 620 17.01 -23.30 -23.53
CA LEU A 620 17.93 -24.32 -24.03
C LEU A 620 17.25 -25.44 -24.85
N TYR A 621 15.95 -25.67 -24.63
CA TYR A 621 15.19 -26.79 -25.18
C TYR A 621 13.79 -26.38 -25.73
N PRO A 622 13.64 -25.25 -26.46
CA PRO A 622 12.35 -24.57 -26.70
C PRO A 622 11.23 -25.39 -27.39
N ILE A 623 11.56 -26.53 -28.01
CA ILE A 623 10.61 -27.44 -28.66
C ILE A 623 10.68 -28.88 -28.13
N LYS A 624 11.64 -29.18 -27.26
CA LYS A 624 11.78 -30.51 -26.65
C LYS A 624 11.07 -30.54 -25.31
N SER A 625 10.67 -31.73 -24.88
CA SER A 625 9.95 -31.92 -23.63
C SER A 625 10.55 -33.12 -22.91
N ALA A 626 10.80 -32.98 -21.61
CA ALA A 626 11.53 -33.96 -20.83
C ALA A 626 10.63 -34.64 -19.79
N VAL A 627 10.82 -35.94 -19.59
CA VAL A 627 10.12 -36.71 -18.57
C VAL A 627 11.14 -37.32 -17.63
N TYR A 628 11.04 -36.98 -16.34
CA TYR A 628 11.76 -37.68 -15.28
C TYR A 628 10.89 -38.81 -14.76
N ILE A 629 11.35 -40.05 -14.88
CA ILE A 629 10.62 -41.25 -14.43
C ILE A 629 11.40 -41.88 -13.27
N ALA A 630 10.73 -42.05 -12.14
CA ALA A 630 11.28 -42.73 -10.96
C ALA A 630 10.27 -43.75 -10.41
N THR A 631 10.78 -44.79 -9.73
CA THR A 631 9.93 -45.72 -8.98
C THR A 631 10.33 -45.80 -7.52
N GLU A 632 9.36 -46.11 -6.67
CA GLU A 632 9.57 -46.50 -5.27
C GLU A 632 9.16 -47.96 -5.10
N PRO A 633 10.09 -48.90 -4.81
CA PRO A 633 11.55 -48.72 -4.79
C PRO A 633 12.15 -48.55 -6.19
N PRO A 634 13.33 -47.93 -6.32
CA PRO A 634 13.99 -47.65 -7.61
C PRO A 634 14.48 -48.92 -8.30
N GLY A 635 14.89 -48.79 -9.56
CA GLY A 635 15.42 -49.89 -10.36
C GLY A 635 14.33 -50.77 -10.98
N ALA A 636 13.20 -50.19 -11.37
CA ALA A 636 12.20 -50.84 -12.21
C ALA A 636 12.53 -50.62 -13.70
N GLN A 637 12.27 -51.63 -14.53
CA GLN A 637 12.28 -51.50 -15.99
C GLN A 637 11.05 -50.72 -16.45
N ILE A 638 11.19 -49.93 -17.52
CA ILE A 638 10.13 -49.06 -18.05
C ILE A 638 9.82 -49.41 -19.51
N THR A 639 8.54 -49.36 -19.89
CA THR A 639 8.14 -49.22 -21.30
C THR A 639 7.37 -47.91 -21.51
N ILE A 640 7.51 -47.32 -22.69
CA ILE A 640 6.79 -46.12 -23.14
C ILE A 640 6.06 -46.45 -24.44
N ASN A 641 4.72 -46.34 -24.41
CA ASN A 641 3.82 -46.75 -25.49
C ASN A 641 4.06 -48.21 -25.94
N GLY A 642 4.50 -49.08 -25.03
CA GLY A 642 4.86 -50.48 -25.28
C GLY A 642 6.32 -50.73 -25.66
N ASN A 643 7.10 -49.70 -26.01
CA ASN A 643 8.50 -49.83 -26.36
C ASN A 643 9.39 -49.85 -25.09
N PRO A 644 10.30 -50.82 -24.90
CA PRO A 644 11.14 -50.90 -23.71
C PRO A 644 12.20 -49.81 -23.69
N ILE A 645 12.40 -49.20 -22.53
CA ILE A 645 13.50 -48.28 -22.22
C ILE A 645 14.63 -49.09 -21.60
N GLY A 646 15.79 -49.14 -22.25
CA GLY A 646 16.93 -49.98 -21.85
C GLY A 646 17.67 -49.55 -20.58
N GLN A 647 17.18 -48.52 -19.87
CA GLN A 647 17.71 -48.07 -18.58
C GLN A 647 16.63 -48.25 -17.51
N PRO A 648 16.96 -48.79 -16.32
CA PRO A 648 16.03 -48.84 -15.20
C PRO A 648 15.91 -47.46 -14.53
N THR A 649 14.85 -47.26 -13.76
CA THR A 649 14.61 -46.01 -13.02
C THR A 649 15.57 -45.78 -11.84
N PRO A 650 15.86 -44.52 -11.47
CA PRO A 650 15.36 -43.27 -12.06
C PRO A 650 16.08 -42.91 -13.37
N LEU A 651 15.33 -42.33 -14.32
CA LEU A 651 15.85 -41.97 -15.65
C LEU A 651 15.19 -40.68 -16.19
N ILE A 652 15.83 -40.06 -17.19
CA ILE A 652 15.32 -38.88 -17.90
C ILE A 652 15.17 -39.22 -19.38
N LEU A 653 13.99 -38.97 -19.96
CA LEU A 653 13.73 -39.02 -21.39
C LEU A 653 13.67 -37.59 -21.93
N SER A 654 14.48 -37.26 -22.94
CA SER A 654 14.76 -35.87 -23.39
C SER A 654 14.17 -35.47 -24.74
N ASP A 655 13.65 -36.44 -25.50
CA ASP A 655 13.32 -36.31 -26.93
C ASP A 655 11.90 -36.82 -27.22
N LEU A 656 11.00 -36.61 -26.25
CA LEU A 656 9.58 -36.91 -26.40
C LEU A 656 8.83 -35.69 -26.97
N MET A 657 7.91 -35.95 -27.89
CA MET A 657 7.05 -34.93 -28.49
C MET A 657 5.90 -34.56 -27.54
N VAL A 658 5.21 -33.46 -27.83
CA VAL A 658 3.94 -33.12 -27.16
C VAL A 658 2.90 -34.23 -27.41
N GLY A 659 2.17 -34.64 -26.36
CA GLY A 659 1.14 -35.69 -26.49
C GLY A 659 0.91 -36.55 -25.24
N THR A 660 0.06 -37.56 -25.38
CA THR A 660 -0.27 -38.53 -24.32
C THR A 660 0.63 -39.76 -24.42
N TYR A 661 1.23 -40.15 -23.30
CA TYR A 661 2.09 -41.33 -23.17
C TYR A 661 1.51 -42.33 -22.18
N ARG A 662 1.62 -43.62 -22.53
CA ARG A 662 1.39 -44.78 -21.67
C ARG A 662 2.75 -45.23 -21.12
N VAL A 663 2.93 -45.17 -19.81
CA VAL A 663 4.13 -45.68 -19.13
C VAL A 663 3.78 -46.94 -18.36
N GLN A 664 4.59 -47.98 -18.50
CA GLN A 664 4.48 -49.20 -17.70
C GLN A 664 5.78 -49.41 -16.94
N ALA A 665 5.69 -49.66 -15.64
CA ALA A 665 6.82 -50.03 -14.79
C ALA A 665 6.70 -51.49 -14.36
N ASN A 666 7.82 -52.23 -14.45
CA ASN A 666 7.92 -53.62 -14.03
C ASN A 666 9.18 -53.85 -13.17
N LYS A 667 9.06 -54.62 -12.09
CA LYS A 667 10.15 -54.92 -11.18
C LYS A 667 9.91 -56.26 -10.48
N ASP A 668 10.93 -57.11 -10.45
CA ASP A 668 10.83 -58.44 -9.85
C ASP A 668 10.43 -58.35 -8.36
N GLY A 669 9.40 -59.11 -7.98
CA GLY A 669 8.80 -59.06 -6.64
C GLY A 669 7.71 -58.00 -6.44
N TYR A 670 7.37 -57.22 -7.47
CA TYR A 670 6.36 -56.15 -7.40
C TYR A 670 5.29 -56.31 -8.48
N LYS A 671 4.10 -55.76 -8.22
CA LYS A 671 3.02 -55.71 -9.22
C LYS A 671 3.41 -54.72 -10.33
N PRO A 672 3.26 -55.09 -11.62
CA PRO A 672 3.49 -54.16 -12.70
C PRO A 672 2.41 -53.07 -12.70
N ILE A 673 2.81 -51.81 -12.85
CA ILE A 673 1.90 -50.66 -12.84
C ILE A 673 1.94 -49.96 -14.19
N GLU A 674 0.75 -49.59 -14.67
CA GLU A 674 0.58 -48.75 -15.86
C GLU A 674 -0.05 -47.41 -15.45
N LEU A 675 0.48 -46.33 -16.01
CA LEU A 675 -0.07 -44.98 -15.90
C LEU A 675 -0.14 -44.31 -17.28
N ARG A 676 -0.93 -43.25 -17.38
CA ARG A 676 -0.90 -42.33 -18.53
C ARG A 676 -0.56 -40.93 -18.05
N PHE A 677 0.24 -40.21 -18.83
CA PHE A 677 0.53 -38.80 -18.61
C PHE A 677 0.47 -38.03 -19.93
N ASN A 678 0.14 -36.74 -19.83
CA ASN A 678 0.30 -35.80 -20.95
C ASN A 678 1.61 -35.04 -20.78
N LEU A 679 2.28 -34.79 -21.90
CA LEU A 679 3.50 -34.01 -22.02
C LEU A 679 3.21 -32.77 -22.86
N GLU A 680 3.51 -31.60 -22.30
CA GLU A 680 3.32 -30.29 -22.93
C GLU A 680 4.63 -29.82 -23.57
N ILE A 681 4.57 -28.98 -24.61
CA ILE A 681 5.78 -28.45 -25.27
C ILE A 681 6.65 -27.67 -24.29
N SER A 682 7.97 -27.86 -24.35
CA SER A 682 8.93 -27.17 -23.47
C SER A 682 8.67 -27.40 -21.97
N SER A 683 8.09 -28.56 -21.59
CA SER A 683 7.85 -28.91 -20.18
C SER A 683 8.81 -29.99 -19.65
N ILE A 684 9.07 -29.94 -18.34
CA ILE A 684 9.69 -31.03 -17.58
C ILE A 684 8.59 -31.69 -16.74
N LYS A 685 8.26 -32.95 -17.03
CA LYS A 685 7.22 -33.71 -16.33
C LYS A 685 7.82 -34.75 -15.37
N PRO A 686 7.69 -34.60 -14.04
CA PRO A 686 8.01 -35.67 -13.10
C PRO A 686 6.91 -36.74 -13.08
N VAL A 687 7.30 -38.01 -13.10
CA VAL A 687 6.43 -39.19 -13.00
C VAL A 687 7.03 -40.15 -11.99
N ILE A 688 6.44 -40.21 -10.79
CA ILE A 688 6.90 -41.05 -9.67
C ILE A 688 5.89 -42.19 -9.48
N ILE A 689 6.35 -43.43 -9.60
CA ILE A 689 5.50 -44.64 -9.59
C ILE A 689 5.80 -45.47 -8.34
N LYS A 690 4.88 -45.49 -7.38
CA LYS A 690 4.99 -46.34 -6.18
C LYS A 690 4.54 -47.76 -6.51
N LEU A 691 5.40 -48.75 -6.32
CA LEU A 691 5.16 -50.15 -6.68
C LEU A 691 4.73 -50.96 -5.46
N ASP A 692 3.58 -51.62 -5.56
CA ASP A 692 3.13 -52.59 -4.55
C ASP A 692 3.93 -53.90 -4.64
N PRO A 693 4.38 -54.50 -3.53
CA PRO A 693 4.89 -55.86 -3.52
C PRO A 693 3.88 -56.89 -4.04
N LEU A 694 4.38 -57.99 -4.61
CA LEU A 694 3.62 -59.23 -4.73
C LEU A 694 3.45 -59.87 -3.34
N GLN A 695 2.29 -60.47 -3.11
CA GLN A 695 1.93 -61.19 -1.88
C GLN A 695 2.19 -62.70 -2.04
#